data_AF-A0A8J7JKU9-F1
#
_entry.id   AF-A0A8J7JKU9-F1
#
_cell.length_a   1.000
_cell.length_b   1.000
_cell.length_c   1.000
_cell.angle_alpha   90.00
_cell.angle_beta   90.00
_cell.angle_gamma   90.00
#
_symmetry.space_group_name_H-M   'P 1'
#
loop_
_entity.id
_entity.type
_entity.pdbx_description
1 polymer ?
#
loop_
_entity_poly.entity_id
_entity_poly.type
_entity_poly.pdbx_seq_one_letter_code
_entity_poly.pdbx_strand_id
1 'polypeptide(L)'
;MRDRLAEFNRSNLYGLIGFFLGISAPIGWTVLRLIFFSNPELSLGAQIFGEVTENAQGLALYTYMGAGTACVLASFGYFIGKAMDELHFKGAELDKLVLEVDSQKQLFENRYKVLDNNIKNFHKIGSRIQKSMRQEDVLSLCVEGLHEVLGYERVNVLMADPERKVLTFAASAGNETQIGPDLFVPLDPRAGVIYKCYDERQVYFIEDISKYPADFMLQPPFANIEPLRSNCFILCPIVVKGETVGVFGLDNKRSHRSLNDTDVDTIRLFADQAAAALTRINLLHSIDQLTLELGKTFAELLKNRDSSVRNLSRLKSATDSLVEGALRIDGASHRVMESVDGASSSTAEISMATEQITSNLDALSDSVYKSVSAMEQITSSLRQVERNTALSHGISSKVKEQSEKSSQVVRETIDALAEIQRSVDLSYDGIKRLSANSGRIEGIVSVINDITKRTNLLALNASIIAAQAGEYGKSFGVVADEIRNLSLQTGLSTGEITSIINDIMTESRTAADNITTTKDLVKKGVELGHQTGNSLSTILESAQSAMDMTQQIKLATGEQSNAVQSVSQSIEDVSNMTSQIFKASKEQALATKSIARAMEEVKEMTHGMVASAGRQAADGEQIRTAVEAVTGVANAIFEDMEKRQVESGEVVKALELMRASAE
;
A
#
# COMPACT_ATOMS: atom_id res chain seq x y z
N MET A 1 116.41 74.03 -29.12
CA MET A 1 117.15 75.26 -28.74
C MET A 1 116.86 75.58 -27.26
N ARG A 2 117.46 74.79 -26.34
CA ARG A 2 117.61 75.00 -24.88
C ARG A 2 118.24 73.72 -24.25
N ASP A 3 119.09 73.02 -25.00
CA ASP A 3 120.51 72.85 -24.67
C ASP A 3 121.05 73.55 -23.40
N ARG A 4 121.72 72.71 -22.59
CA ARG A 4 122.76 72.99 -21.60
C ARG A 4 122.37 73.90 -20.43
N LEU A 5 122.00 73.28 -19.31
CA LEU A 5 122.52 73.63 -17.97
C LEU A 5 122.16 72.58 -16.92
N ALA A 6 123.21 72.19 -16.19
CA ALA A 6 123.24 71.57 -14.85
C ALA A 6 122.98 70.05 -14.74
N GLU A 7 124.03 69.28 -15.07
CA GLU A 7 124.42 68.08 -14.31
C GLU A 7 124.43 68.41 -12.81
N PHE A 8 123.42 67.95 -12.08
CA PHE A 8 123.56 67.71 -10.65
C PHE A 8 122.68 66.52 -10.32
N ASN A 9 123.27 65.49 -9.73
CA ASN A 9 122.55 64.29 -9.31
C ASN A 9 121.58 64.68 -8.18
N ARG A 10 120.33 64.99 -8.53
CA ARG A 10 119.35 65.69 -7.67
C ARG A 10 119.00 64.88 -6.44
N SER A 11 119.04 63.54 -6.52
CA SER A 11 118.81 62.65 -5.39
C SER A 11 119.76 62.92 -4.21
N ASN A 12 121.04 63.18 -4.48
CA ASN A 12 122.01 63.47 -3.42
C ASN A 12 121.81 64.86 -2.82
N LEU A 13 121.41 65.84 -3.63
CA LEU A 13 121.17 67.21 -3.15
C LEU A 13 119.99 67.27 -2.17
N TYR A 14 118.86 66.65 -2.53
CA TYR A 14 117.68 66.62 -1.67
C TYR A 14 117.90 65.77 -0.40
N GLY A 15 118.67 64.68 -0.48
CA GLY A 15 119.06 63.90 0.70
C GLY A 15 119.92 64.70 1.69
N LEU A 16 120.89 65.47 1.19
CA LEU A 16 121.75 66.34 2.01
C LEU A 16 120.94 67.44 2.72
N ILE A 17 120.03 68.08 2.00
CA ILE A 17 119.14 69.12 2.56
C ILE A 17 118.25 68.53 3.66
N GLY A 18 117.69 67.33 3.43
CA GLY A 18 116.89 66.62 4.44
C GLY A 18 117.68 66.29 5.72
N PHE A 19 118.93 65.83 5.58
CA PHE A 19 119.81 65.54 6.72
C PHE A 19 120.06 66.78 7.59
N PHE A 20 120.40 67.92 6.97
CA PHE A 20 120.65 69.17 7.69
C PHE A 20 119.41 69.72 8.38
N LEU A 21 118.23 69.58 7.78
CA LEU A 21 116.95 69.96 8.39
C LEU A 21 116.62 69.11 9.62
N GLY A 22 116.97 67.82 9.63
CA GLY A 22 116.71 66.97 10.80
C GLY A 22 117.65 67.23 11.97
N ILE A 23 118.90 67.61 11.71
CA ILE A 23 119.87 67.98 12.77
C ILE A 23 119.45 69.28 13.48
N SER A 24 118.76 70.20 12.81
CA SER A 24 118.35 71.47 13.40
C SER A 24 117.03 71.39 14.19
N ALA A 25 116.27 70.30 14.09
CA ALA A 25 115.01 70.12 14.79
C ALA A 25 115.11 70.20 16.34
N PRO A 26 116.13 69.62 17.02
CA PRO A 26 116.28 69.73 18.48
C PRO A 26 116.62 71.15 18.95
N ILE A 27 117.31 71.92 18.09
CA ILE A 27 117.62 73.34 18.32
C ILE A 27 116.35 74.17 18.22
N GLY A 28 115.50 73.88 17.21
CA GLY A 28 114.18 74.52 17.10
C GLY A 28 113.30 74.24 18.31
N TRP A 29 113.29 73.00 18.81
CA TRP A 29 112.52 72.61 20.00
C TRP A 29 112.97 73.32 21.28
N THR A 30 114.29 73.44 21.50
CA THR A 30 114.83 74.18 22.66
C THR A 30 114.44 75.66 22.61
N VAL A 31 114.46 76.28 21.43
CA VAL A 31 114.03 77.68 21.24
C VAL A 31 112.52 77.84 21.50
N LEU A 32 111.68 76.95 20.97
CA LEU A 32 110.23 77.00 21.15
C LEU A 32 109.84 76.86 22.63
N ARG A 33 110.53 75.99 23.36
CA ARG A 33 110.29 75.80 24.80
C ARG A 33 110.68 77.03 25.63
N LEU A 34 111.81 77.66 25.30
CA LEU A 34 112.26 78.87 25.99
C LEU A 34 111.27 80.03 25.83
N ILE A 35 110.57 80.07 24.69
CA ILE A 35 109.55 81.08 24.39
C ILE A 35 108.22 80.79 25.11
N PHE A 36 107.79 79.53 25.20
CA PHE A 36 106.47 79.18 25.76
C PHE A 36 106.47 78.86 27.26
N PHE A 37 107.60 78.44 27.86
CA PHE A 37 107.66 77.91 29.23
C PHE A 37 108.86 78.45 30.04
N SER A 38 109.09 79.76 30.04
CA SER A 38 110.17 80.41 30.81
C SER A 38 109.83 80.48 32.31
N ASN A 39 110.72 79.97 33.18
CA ASN A 39 110.50 79.87 34.63
C ASN A 39 111.49 80.75 35.43
N PRO A 40 111.08 81.87 36.05
CA PRO A 40 111.99 82.92 36.51
C PRO A 40 112.85 82.64 37.75
N GLU A 41 112.68 81.50 38.43
CA GLU A 41 113.52 81.14 39.60
C GLU A 41 114.87 80.47 39.23
N LEU A 42 115.09 80.15 37.96
CA LEU A 42 116.28 79.42 37.49
C LEU A 42 117.11 80.26 36.51
N SER A 43 118.44 80.17 36.59
CA SER A 43 119.35 80.88 35.68
C SER A 43 119.21 80.40 34.24
N LEU A 44 119.45 81.31 33.28
CA LEU A 44 119.30 81.07 31.84
C LEU A 44 120.08 79.85 31.34
N GLY A 45 121.25 79.56 31.94
CA GLY A 45 122.05 78.38 31.63
C GLY A 45 121.43 77.06 32.12
N ALA A 46 120.80 77.08 33.30
CA ALA A 46 120.13 75.89 33.85
C ALA A 46 118.86 75.53 33.08
N GLN A 47 118.14 76.53 32.54
CA GLN A 47 116.93 76.28 31.74
C GLN A 47 117.21 75.67 30.35
N ILE A 48 118.37 75.98 29.74
CA ILE A 48 118.73 75.45 28.41
C ILE A 48 119.36 74.07 28.52
N PHE A 49 120.27 73.88 29.48
CA PHE A 49 121.11 72.68 29.55
C PHE A 49 120.72 71.67 30.64
N GLY A 50 119.89 72.05 31.62
CA GLY A 50 119.54 71.20 32.76
C GLY A 50 119.04 69.80 32.36
N GLU A 51 118.12 69.72 31.40
CA GLU A 51 117.57 68.43 30.96
C GLU A 51 118.49 67.63 30.03
N VAL A 52 119.42 68.27 29.32
CA VAL A 52 120.36 67.54 28.45
C VAL A 52 121.37 66.77 29.29
N THR A 53 121.69 67.26 30.50
CA THR A 53 122.76 66.70 31.34
C THR A 53 122.32 66.00 32.61
N GLU A 54 121.11 66.24 33.13
CA GLU A 54 120.70 65.67 34.43
C GLU A 54 120.12 64.25 34.38
N ASN A 55 119.59 63.80 33.24
CA ASN A 55 118.96 62.48 33.13
C ASN A 55 119.42 61.73 31.88
N ALA A 56 119.86 60.48 32.05
CA ALA A 56 120.26 59.60 30.94
C ALA A 56 119.15 59.43 29.89
N GLN A 57 117.89 59.55 30.31
CA GLN A 57 116.73 59.54 29.43
C GLN A 57 116.63 60.81 28.55
N GLY A 58 117.01 61.98 29.06
CA GLY A 58 116.98 63.25 28.32
C GLY A 58 117.99 63.28 27.18
N LEU A 59 119.24 62.85 27.45
CA LEU A 59 120.28 62.74 26.42
C LEU A 59 119.88 61.73 25.33
N ALA A 60 119.28 60.59 25.71
CA ALA A 60 118.77 59.61 24.75
C ALA A 60 117.66 60.18 23.86
N LEU A 61 116.73 60.96 24.44
CA LEU A 61 115.62 61.56 23.70
C LEU A 61 116.10 62.61 22.68
N TYR A 62 117.02 63.49 23.07
CA TYR A 62 117.57 64.51 22.16
C TYR A 62 118.45 63.89 21.06
N THR A 63 119.21 62.84 21.40
CA THR A 63 120.00 62.09 20.40
C THR A 63 119.07 61.38 19.41
N TYR A 64 117.96 60.82 19.90
CA TYR A 64 116.92 60.21 19.05
C TYR A 64 116.21 61.25 18.16
N MET A 65 115.85 62.42 18.70
CA MET A 65 115.25 63.51 17.93
C MET A 65 116.20 64.10 16.89
N GLY A 66 117.50 64.25 17.18
CA GLY A 66 118.45 64.79 16.21
C GLY A 66 118.80 63.76 15.13
N ALA A 67 119.33 62.61 15.55
CA ALA A 67 119.84 61.59 14.63
C ALA A 67 118.71 60.86 13.88
N GLY A 68 117.60 60.58 14.56
CA GLY A 68 116.44 59.92 13.95
C GLY A 68 115.78 60.79 12.88
N THR A 69 115.52 62.07 13.20
CA THR A 69 114.86 62.98 12.26
C THR A 69 115.75 63.31 11.06
N ALA A 70 117.08 63.41 11.26
CA ALA A 70 118.05 63.60 10.18
C ALA A 70 118.10 62.42 9.20
N CYS A 71 118.13 61.18 9.70
CA CYS A 71 118.13 59.99 8.85
C CYS A 71 116.83 59.84 8.05
N VAL A 72 115.67 60.10 8.68
CA VAL A 72 114.37 59.99 8.01
C VAL A 72 114.24 61.05 6.92
N LEU A 73 114.53 62.32 7.22
CA LEU A 73 114.44 63.40 6.23
C LEU A 73 115.47 63.25 5.10
N ALA A 74 116.66 62.72 5.38
CA ALA A 74 117.65 62.41 4.35
C ALA A 74 117.18 61.30 3.40
N SER A 75 116.62 60.22 3.94
CA SER A 75 116.03 59.16 3.10
C SER A 75 114.84 59.67 2.29
N PHE A 76 113.95 60.45 2.91
CA PHE A 76 112.79 61.01 2.23
C PHE A 76 113.19 61.98 1.11
N GLY A 77 114.17 62.85 1.37
CA GLY A 77 114.75 63.75 0.36
C GLY A 77 115.41 63.00 -0.80
N TYR A 78 116.15 61.93 -0.51
CA TYR A 78 116.77 61.10 -1.55
C TYR A 78 115.71 60.41 -2.45
N PHE A 79 114.64 59.87 -1.85
CA PHE A 79 113.54 59.25 -2.60
C PHE A 79 112.74 60.24 -3.44
N ILE A 80 112.48 61.45 -2.92
CA ILE A 80 111.80 62.51 -3.70
C ILE A 80 112.65 62.91 -4.90
N GLY A 81 113.96 63.11 -4.72
CA GLY A 81 114.86 63.44 -5.83
C GLY A 81 114.89 62.35 -6.91
N LYS A 82 114.90 61.07 -6.51
CA LYS A 82 114.84 59.94 -7.44
C LYS A 82 113.49 59.84 -8.17
N ALA A 83 112.37 60.09 -7.49
CA ALA A 83 111.04 60.06 -8.09
C ALA A 83 110.82 61.22 -9.08
N MET A 84 111.40 62.40 -8.83
CA MET A 84 111.31 63.55 -9.74
C MET A 84 112.05 63.31 -11.05
N ASP A 85 113.22 62.69 -11.01
CA ASP A 85 113.99 62.35 -12.22
C ASP A 85 113.29 61.24 -13.04
N GLU A 86 112.62 60.29 -12.37
CA GLU A 86 111.81 59.26 -13.04
C GLU A 86 110.53 59.84 -13.69
N LEU A 87 109.91 60.85 -13.08
CA LEU A 87 108.77 61.57 -13.64
C LEU A 87 109.13 62.41 -14.88
N HIS A 88 110.31 63.01 -14.91
CA HIS A 88 110.76 63.78 -16.07
C HIS A 88 111.13 62.91 -17.26
N PHE A 89 111.66 61.70 -17.02
CA PHE A 89 111.92 60.71 -18.06
C PHE A 89 110.62 60.11 -18.62
N LYS A 90 109.62 59.83 -17.76
CA LYS A 90 108.27 59.39 -18.18
C LYS A 90 107.48 60.46 -18.93
N GLY A 91 107.74 61.75 -18.69
CA GLY A 91 107.10 62.85 -19.41
C GLY A 91 107.52 62.95 -20.89
N ALA A 92 108.77 62.62 -21.22
CA ALA A 92 109.26 62.65 -22.61
C ALA A 92 108.88 61.39 -23.42
N GLU A 93 108.50 60.30 -22.75
CA GLU A 93 108.00 59.05 -23.37
C GLU A 93 106.48 59.10 -23.62
N LEU A 94 105.74 59.90 -22.83
CA LEU A 94 104.29 60.08 -22.97
C LEU A 94 103.88 60.82 -24.25
N ASP A 95 104.65 61.84 -24.67
CA ASP A 95 104.38 62.59 -25.91
C ASP A 95 104.60 61.75 -27.18
N LYS A 96 105.41 60.69 -27.10
CA LYS A 96 105.57 59.71 -28.19
C LYS A 96 104.44 58.67 -28.22
N LEU A 97 103.87 58.32 -27.07
CA LEU A 97 102.70 57.43 -26.97
C LEU A 97 101.39 58.10 -27.41
N VAL A 98 101.21 59.41 -27.22
CA VAL A 98 99.97 60.12 -27.59
C VAL A 98 99.73 60.13 -29.11
N LEU A 99 100.79 60.18 -29.93
CA LEU A 99 100.68 60.07 -31.38
C LEU A 99 100.42 58.63 -31.86
N GLU A 100 100.80 57.62 -31.08
CA GLU A 100 100.51 56.20 -31.37
C GLU A 100 99.05 55.84 -31.00
N VAL A 101 98.51 56.43 -29.92
CA VAL A 101 97.14 56.20 -29.41
C VAL A 101 96.05 56.83 -30.31
N ASP A 102 96.31 57.96 -30.97
CA ASP A 102 95.31 58.58 -31.86
C ASP A 102 95.07 57.75 -33.14
N SER A 103 96.09 57.02 -33.61
CA SER A 103 95.94 56.06 -34.72
C SER A 103 95.14 54.81 -34.32
N GLN A 104 95.20 54.40 -33.05
CA GLN A 104 94.38 53.30 -32.51
C GLN A 104 92.92 53.71 -32.26
N LYS A 105 92.67 54.99 -31.92
CA LYS A 105 91.32 55.51 -31.65
C LYS A 105 90.42 55.51 -32.89
N GLN A 106 90.94 55.86 -34.07
CA GLN A 106 90.18 55.79 -35.33
C GLN A 106 89.82 54.34 -35.73
N LEU A 107 90.66 53.37 -35.38
CA LEU A 107 90.38 51.94 -35.57
C LEU A 107 89.30 51.40 -34.60
N PHE A 108 89.10 52.04 -33.44
CA PHE A 108 88.11 51.65 -32.45
C PHE A 108 86.72 52.28 -32.72
N GLU A 109 86.62 53.53 -33.18
CA GLU A 109 85.33 54.18 -33.49
C GLU A 109 84.59 53.52 -34.67
N ASN A 110 85.31 53.01 -35.67
CA ASN A 110 84.70 52.26 -36.77
C ASN A 110 84.18 50.88 -36.33
N ARG A 111 84.76 50.24 -35.30
CA ARG A 111 84.22 48.99 -34.73
C ARG A 111 82.97 49.23 -33.87
N TYR A 112 82.83 50.40 -33.24
CA TYR A 112 81.68 50.70 -32.36
C TYR A 112 80.38 51.02 -33.15
N LYS A 113 80.47 51.72 -34.29
CA LYS A 113 79.30 52.01 -35.14
C LYS A 113 78.66 50.77 -35.80
N VAL A 114 79.46 49.75 -36.10
CA VAL A 114 78.96 48.49 -36.66
C VAL A 114 78.23 47.65 -35.59
N LEU A 115 78.64 47.74 -34.32
CA LEU A 115 78.02 47.01 -33.21
C LEU A 115 76.67 47.63 -32.75
N ASP A 116 76.52 48.97 -32.75
CA ASP A 116 75.25 49.65 -32.39
C ASP A 116 74.12 49.40 -33.41
N ASN A 117 74.45 49.31 -34.70
CA ASN A 117 73.45 49.09 -35.76
C ASN A 117 72.86 47.67 -35.73
N ASN A 118 73.66 46.68 -35.34
CA ASN A 118 73.20 45.30 -35.17
C ASN A 118 72.23 45.16 -33.97
N ILE A 119 72.48 45.87 -32.86
CA ILE A 119 71.60 45.86 -31.66
C ILE A 119 70.22 46.49 -31.95
N LYS A 120 70.14 47.56 -32.75
CA LYS A 120 68.85 48.18 -33.13
C LYS A 120 68.02 47.27 -34.04
N ASN A 121 68.66 46.54 -34.95
CA ASN A 121 67.98 45.55 -35.80
C ASN A 121 67.45 44.37 -34.98
N PHE A 122 68.21 43.90 -33.96
CA PHE A 122 67.73 42.87 -33.03
C PHE A 122 66.45 43.27 -32.29
N HIS A 123 66.39 44.50 -31.77
CA HIS A 123 65.22 44.98 -31.00
C HIS A 123 63.96 45.14 -31.87
N LYS A 124 64.12 45.45 -33.17
CA LYS A 124 63.02 45.59 -34.13
C LYS A 124 62.42 44.24 -34.52
N ILE A 125 63.26 43.22 -34.73
CA ILE A 125 62.80 41.86 -35.04
C ILE A 125 62.14 41.21 -33.81
N GLY A 126 62.72 41.36 -32.62
CA GLY A 126 62.12 40.87 -31.38
C GLY A 126 60.73 41.44 -31.09
N SER A 127 60.49 42.72 -31.38
CA SER A 127 59.15 43.32 -31.25
C SER A 127 58.13 42.77 -32.26
N ARG A 128 58.56 42.43 -33.49
CA ARG A 128 57.68 41.83 -34.51
C ARG A 128 57.31 40.38 -34.15
N ILE A 129 58.27 39.61 -33.64
CA ILE A 129 58.05 38.26 -33.10
C ILE A 129 56.98 38.31 -31.99
N GLN A 130 57.05 39.29 -31.08
CA GLN A 130 56.07 39.45 -30.00
C GLN A 130 54.68 39.93 -30.46
N LYS A 131 54.54 40.54 -31.64
CA LYS A 131 53.24 40.99 -32.17
C LYS A 131 52.56 39.95 -33.06
N SER A 132 53.31 38.95 -33.53
CA SER A 132 52.74 37.92 -34.38
C SER A 132 51.74 37.03 -33.63
N MET A 133 50.66 36.67 -34.33
CA MET A 133 49.57 35.83 -33.83
C MET A 133 49.55 34.45 -34.52
N ARG A 134 50.50 34.19 -35.42
CA ARG A 134 50.64 32.92 -36.14
C ARG A 134 52.02 32.33 -35.88
N GLN A 135 52.05 31.04 -35.60
CA GLN A 135 53.26 30.29 -35.30
C GLN A 135 54.27 30.37 -36.46
N GLU A 136 53.82 30.23 -37.71
CA GLU A 136 54.68 30.28 -38.89
C GLU A 136 55.40 31.64 -39.03
N ASP A 137 54.67 32.74 -38.82
CA ASP A 137 55.19 34.10 -38.90
C ASP A 137 56.24 34.39 -37.80
N VAL A 138 56.02 33.88 -36.58
CA VAL A 138 56.97 33.98 -35.45
C VAL A 138 58.30 33.30 -35.83
N LEU A 139 58.23 32.08 -36.35
CA LEU A 139 59.41 31.28 -36.66
C LEU A 139 60.18 31.84 -37.88
N SER A 140 59.47 32.32 -38.91
CA SER A 140 60.09 32.97 -40.08
C SER A 140 60.86 34.23 -39.68
N LEU A 141 60.28 35.08 -38.82
CA LEU A 141 60.95 36.28 -38.33
C LEU A 141 62.21 35.98 -37.50
N CYS A 142 62.22 34.89 -36.73
CA CYS A 142 63.41 34.45 -36.02
C CYS A 142 64.53 34.00 -36.98
N VAL A 143 64.17 33.29 -38.04
CA VAL A 143 65.13 32.83 -39.06
C VAL A 143 65.71 33.99 -39.85
N GLU A 144 64.89 34.94 -40.29
CA GLU A 144 65.34 36.17 -40.96
C GLU A 144 66.29 36.97 -40.07
N GLY A 145 65.97 37.11 -38.77
CA GLY A 145 66.82 37.83 -37.83
C GLY A 145 68.19 37.20 -37.63
N LEU A 146 68.27 35.88 -37.53
CA LEU A 146 69.54 35.17 -37.39
C LEU A 146 70.35 35.16 -38.70
N HIS A 147 69.70 35.14 -39.87
CA HIS A 147 70.36 35.16 -41.18
C HIS A 147 70.90 36.56 -41.52
N GLU A 148 70.08 37.61 -41.40
CA GLU A 148 70.44 38.97 -41.80
C GLU A 148 71.28 39.73 -40.76
N VAL A 149 71.05 39.50 -39.45
CA VAL A 149 71.68 40.29 -38.38
C VAL A 149 72.99 39.67 -37.88
N LEU A 150 73.05 38.35 -37.72
CA LEU A 150 74.30 37.65 -37.36
C LEU A 150 75.14 37.26 -38.59
N GLY A 151 74.54 37.29 -39.79
CA GLY A 151 75.24 37.00 -41.05
C GLY A 151 75.57 35.52 -41.26
N TYR A 152 74.85 34.61 -40.59
CA TYR A 152 74.96 33.17 -40.83
C TYR A 152 74.39 32.83 -42.21
N GLU A 153 75.14 32.09 -43.01
CA GLU A 153 74.72 31.82 -44.40
C GLU A 153 73.47 30.96 -44.49
N ARG A 154 73.29 30.00 -43.58
CA ARG A 154 72.10 29.15 -43.52
C ARG A 154 71.56 29.13 -42.11
N VAL A 155 70.25 29.33 -41.99
CA VAL A 155 69.52 29.22 -40.73
C VAL A 155 68.29 28.35 -40.97
N ASN A 156 68.15 27.28 -40.21
CA ASN A 156 67.04 26.35 -40.27
C ASN A 156 66.37 26.25 -38.90
N VAL A 157 65.05 26.24 -38.86
CA VAL A 157 64.26 25.94 -37.67
C VAL A 157 63.53 24.65 -37.91
N LEU A 158 63.81 23.66 -37.08
CA LEU A 158 63.07 22.41 -37.06
C LEU A 158 62.13 22.40 -35.87
N MET A 159 60.85 22.11 -36.08
CA MET A 159 59.87 21.95 -35.00
C MET A 159 59.48 20.48 -34.88
N ALA A 160 59.27 20.04 -33.65
CA ALA A 160 58.73 18.71 -33.39
C ALA A 160 57.26 18.65 -33.80
N ASP A 161 56.86 17.53 -34.40
CA ASP A 161 55.47 17.23 -34.65
C ASP A 161 54.71 16.98 -33.32
N PRO A 162 53.36 17.03 -33.33
CA PRO A 162 52.56 16.82 -32.12
C PRO A 162 52.82 15.48 -31.42
N GLU A 163 53.24 14.45 -32.17
CA GLU A 163 53.59 13.13 -31.61
C GLU A 163 55.05 13.02 -31.14
N ARG A 164 55.87 14.07 -31.33
CA ARG A 164 57.31 14.15 -30.98
C ARG A 164 58.16 13.02 -31.56
N LYS A 165 57.82 12.57 -32.76
CA LYS A 165 58.52 11.49 -33.47
C LYS A 165 59.46 12.02 -34.53
N VAL A 166 59.17 13.19 -35.10
CA VAL A 166 59.96 13.79 -36.17
C VAL A 166 60.10 15.29 -35.98
N LEU A 167 61.21 15.81 -36.46
CA LEU A 167 61.52 17.22 -36.61
C LEU A 167 61.30 17.62 -38.06
N THR A 168 60.37 18.54 -38.30
CA THR A 168 60.07 19.09 -39.63
C THR A 168 60.58 20.51 -39.75
N PHE A 169 61.02 20.91 -40.94
CA PHE A 169 61.47 22.27 -41.18
C PHE A 169 60.28 23.24 -41.13
N ALA A 170 60.26 24.09 -40.11
CA ALA A 170 59.19 25.07 -39.90
C ALA A 170 59.53 26.45 -40.49
N ALA A 171 60.81 26.80 -40.57
CA ALA A 171 61.29 28.00 -41.26
C ALA A 171 62.75 27.82 -41.67
N SER A 172 63.19 28.46 -42.77
CA SER A 172 64.57 28.36 -43.24
C SER A 172 64.98 29.56 -44.09
N ALA A 173 66.24 29.99 -44.01
CA ALA A 173 66.85 31.02 -44.85
C ALA A 173 68.24 30.61 -45.34
N GLY A 174 68.59 31.02 -46.57
CA GLY A 174 69.94 30.85 -47.13
C GLY A 174 70.25 29.52 -47.84
N ASN A 175 69.27 28.62 -47.96
CA ASN A 175 69.43 27.34 -48.68
C ASN A 175 69.30 27.51 -50.21
N GLU A 176 70.05 26.73 -51.00
CA GLU A 176 70.03 26.76 -52.49
C GLU A 176 68.81 26.04 -53.07
N THR A 177 68.38 24.98 -52.38
CA THR A 177 67.22 24.17 -52.69
C THR A 177 66.06 24.61 -51.82
N GLN A 178 64.90 24.83 -52.44
CA GLN A 178 63.67 25.11 -51.70
C GLN A 178 63.31 23.88 -50.86
N ILE A 179 63.23 24.05 -49.54
CA ILE A 179 62.89 22.95 -48.63
C ILE A 179 61.40 22.65 -48.80
N GLY A 180 61.09 21.43 -49.23
CA GLY A 180 59.72 20.94 -49.34
C GLY A 180 59.15 20.50 -47.98
N PRO A 181 57.81 20.51 -47.81
CA PRO A 181 57.14 20.15 -46.56
C PRO A 181 57.34 18.69 -46.13
N ASP A 182 57.79 17.82 -47.04
CA ASP A 182 58.00 16.38 -46.81
C ASP A 182 59.40 16.05 -46.26
N LEU A 183 60.26 17.06 -46.05
CA LEU A 183 61.59 16.85 -45.49
C LEU A 183 61.53 16.84 -43.96
N PHE A 184 61.89 15.70 -43.36
CA PHE A 184 61.91 15.53 -41.91
C PHE A 184 63.19 14.83 -41.43
N VAL A 185 63.46 15.01 -40.15
CA VAL A 185 64.54 14.37 -39.41
C VAL A 185 63.91 13.56 -38.28
N PRO A 186 64.27 12.28 -38.06
CA PRO A 186 63.70 11.51 -36.97
C PRO A 186 64.14 12.10 -35.63
N LEU A 187 63.24 12.13 -34.65
CA LEU A 187 63.57 12.54 -33.29
C LEU A 187 64.09 11.33 -32.50
N ASP A 188 65.20 10.76 -32.97
CA ASP A 188 65.88 9.61 -32.35
C ASP A 188 67.40 9.67 -32.62
N PRO A 189 68.23 8.78 -32.02
CA PRO A 189 69.69 8.83 -32.16
C PRO A 189 70.22 8.81 -33.61
N ARG A 190 69.42 8.42 -34.61
CA ARG A 190 69.80 8.45 -36.03
C ARG A 190 69.99 9.87 -36.57
N ALA A 191 69.37 10.87 -35.93
CA ALA A 191 69.54 12.28 -36.27
C ALA A 191 70.83 12.92 -35.71
N GLY A 192 71.66 12.13 -35.01
CA GLY A 192 72.94 12.55 -34.51
C GLY A 192 72.82 13.71 -33.52
N VAL A 193 73.67 14.71 -33.69
CA VAL A 193 73.75 15.86 -32.78
C VAL A 193 72.48 16.73 -32.76
N ILE A 194 71.62 16.68 -33.80
CA ILE A 194 70.32 17.38 -33.80
C ILE A 194 69.39 16.77 -32.74
N TYR A 195 69.35 15.44 -32.65
CA TYR A 195 68.59 14.76 -31.60
C TYR A 195 69.18 15.01 -30.22
N LYS A 196 70.52 14.97 -30.07
CA LYS A 196 71.16 15.30 -28.79
C LYS A 196 70.88 16.72 -28.34
N CYS A 197 70.90 17.69 -29.24
CA CYS A 197 70.53 19.07 -28.95
C CYS A 197 69.08 19.19 -28.45
N TYR A 198 68.16 18.44 -29.10
CA TYR A 198 66.75 18.43 -28.71
C TYR A 198 66.52 17.77 -27.33
N ASP A 199 67.11 16.59 -27.12
CA ASP A 199 66.91 15.73 -25.94
C ASP A 199 67.62 16.29 -24.69
N GLU A 200 68.90 16.65 -24.82
CA GLU A 200 69.71 17.16 -23.71
C GLU A 200 69.47 18.65 -23.42
N ARG A 201 68.81 19.36 -24.34
CA ARG A 201 68.45 20.79 -24.21
C ARG A 201 69.66 21.70 -24.04
N GLN A 202 70.79 21.29 -24.62
CA GLN A 202 72.03 22.05 -24.63
C GLN A 202 72.31 22.61 -26.01
N VAL A 203 72.98 23.77 -26.05
CA VAL A 203 73.49 24.32 -27.30
C VAL A 203 74.73 23.53 -27.70
N TYR A 204 74.79 23.13 -28.96
CA TYR A 204 75.93 22.43 -29.53
C TYR A 204 76.65 23.31 -30.54
N PHE A 205 77.92 23.59 -30.26
CA PHE A 205 78.82 24.31 -31.15
C PHE A 205 79.84 23.33 -31.74
N ILE A 206 79.76 23.07 -33.05
CA ILE A 206 80.58 22.06 -33.71
C ILE A 206 81.46 22.74 -34.76
N GLU A 207 82.77 22.77 -34.52
CA GLU A 207 83.75 23.34 -35.46
C GLU A 207 84.09 22.38 -36.61
N ASP A 208 84.18 21.09 -36.31
CA ASP A 208 84.44 20.02 -37.28
C ASP A 208 83.80 18.72 -36.81
N ILE A 209 82.67 18.36 -37.42
CA ILE A 209 81.90 17.16 -37.07
C ILE A 209 82.71 15.86 -37.25
N SER A 210 83.74 15.86 -38.10
CA SER A 210 84.57 14.68 -38.40
C SER A 210 85.38 14.19 -37.20
N LYS A 211 85.61 15.07 -36.22
CA LYS A 211 86.36 14.76 -34.99
C LYS A 211 85.47 14.22 -33.86
N TYR A 212 84.16 14.28 -34.05
CA TYR A 212 83.18 13.79 -33.07
C TYR A 212 82.86 12.31 -33.32
N PRO A 213 82.45 11.55 -32.28
CA PRO A 213 82.11 10.15 -32.45
C PRO A 213 80.89 9.95 -33.35
N ALA A 214 80.74 8.74 -33.90
CA ALA A 214 79.77 8.42 -34.94
C ALA A 214 78.30 8.68 -34.55
N ASP A 215 78.00 8.78 -33.26
CA ASP A 215 76.69 9.12 -32.68
C ASP A 215 76.33 10.61 -32.79
N PHE A 216 77.27 11.49 -33.15
CA PHE A 216 77.00 12.90 -33.49
C PHE A 216 76.63 13.09 -34.96
N MET A 217 76.96 12.14 -35.83
CA MET A 217 76.70 12.24 -37.27
C MET A 217 75.29 11.77 -37.62
N LEU A 218 74.68 12.44 -38.61
CA LEU A 218 73.42 12.00 -39.21
C LEU A 218 73.62 10.63 -39.87
N GLN A 219 72.82 9.65 -39.47
CA GLN A 219 72.87 8.29 -40.00
C GLN A 219 72.07 8.17 -41.31
N PRO A 220 72.42 7.26 -42.24
CA PRO A 220 71.63 7.03 -43.45
C PRO A 220 70.17 6.63 -43.14
N PRO A 221 69.16 7.09 -43.91
CA PRO A 221 69.26 7.88 -45.15
C PRO A 221 69.42 9.40 -44.95
N PHE A 222 69.35 9.90 -43.71
CA PHE A 222 69.32 11.34 -43.39
C PHE A 222 70.68 12.04 -43.54
N ALA A 223 71.78 11.29 -43.62
CA ALA A 223 73.13 11.78 -43.85
C ALA A 223 73.27 12.65 -45.13
N ASN A 224 72.41 12.44 -46.12
CA ASN A 224 72.47 13.12 -47.42
C ASN A 224 71.51 14.33 -47.53
N ILE A 225 70.86 14.75 -46.43
CA ILE A 225 69.99 15.92 -46.43
C ILE A 225 70.82 17.18 -46.64
N GLU A 226 70.73 17.78 -47.83
CA GLU A 226 71.56 18.91 -48.23
C GLU A 226 71.50 20.14 -47.28
N PRO A 227 70.32 20.54 -46.75
CA PRO A 227 70.21 21.61 -45.76
C PRO A 227 70.90 21.35 -44.41
N LEU A 228 71.16 20.08 -44.06
CA LEU A 228 71.78 19.69 -42.80
C LEU A 228 73.22 19.18 -42.99
N ARG A 229 73.69 19.14 -44.23
CA ARG A 229 75.03 18.67 -44.59
C ARG A 229 76.04 19.81 -44.43
N SER A 230 76.46 20.06 -43.21
CA SER A 230 77.58 20.95 -42.87
C SER A 230 78.58 20.24 -41.95
N ASN A 231 79.86 20.53 -42.11
CA ASN A 231 80.90 20.04 -41.19
C ASN A 231 81.06 20.94 -39.97
N CYS A 232 80.50 22.15 -40.01
CA CYS A 232 80.67 23.19 -39.01
C CYS A 232 79.32 23.91 -38.80
N PHE A 233 78.72 23.80 -37.61
CA PHE A 233 77.40 24.39 -37.34
C PHE A 233 77.12 24.60 -35.85
N ILE A 234 76.11 25.44 -35.56
CA ILE A 234 75.57 25.68 -34.22
C ILE A 234 74.14 25.15 -34.16
N LEU A 235 73.82 24.36 -33.14
CA LEU A 235 72.45 23.92 -32.85
C LEU A 235 71.98 24.49 -31.52
N CYS A 236 70.80 25.11 -31.50
CA CYS A 236 70.21 25.71 -30.31
C CYS A 236 68.75 25.25 -30.12
N PRO A 237 68.38 24.71 -28.95
CA PRO A 237 67.02 24.22 -28.72
C PRO A 237 66.03 25.36 -28.44
N ILE A 238 64.79 25.20 -28.90
CA ILE A 238 63.64 26.05 -28.57
C ILE A 238 62.88 25.38 -27.43
N VAL A 239 62.87 26.00 -26.25
CA VAL A 239 62.29 25.39 -25.04
C VAL A 239 61.07 26.18 -24.57
N VAL A 240 59.90 25.56 -24.59
CA VAL A 240 58.64 26.12 -24.08
C VAL A 240 58.28 25.43 -22.77
N LYS A 241 58.14 26.18 -21.67
CA LYS A 241 57.77 25.66 -20.34
C LYS A 241 58.61 24.45 -19.87
N GLY A 242 59.90 24.44 -20.20
CA GLY A 242 60.80 23.36 -19.82
C GLY A 242 60.68 22.09 -20.67
N GLU A 243 60.07 22.17 -21.86
CA GLU A 243 60.12 21.11 -22.86
C GLU A 243 60.66 21.65 -24.18
N THR A 244 61.55 20.91 -24.83
CA THR A 244 62.03 21.27 -26.15
C THR A 244 60.91 21.06 -27.17
N VAL A 245 60.64 22.06 -27.99
CA VAL A 245 59.62 22.04 -29.04
C VAL A 245 60.21 22.16 -30.44
N GLY A 246 61.48 22.50 -30.55
CA GLY A 246 62.20 22.62 -31.81
C GLY A 246 63.70 22.89 -31.63
N VAL A 247 64.43 22.99 -32.74
CA VAL A 247 65.88 23.26 -32.78
C VAL A 247 66.18 24.25 -33.90
N PHE A 248 66.94 25.31 -33.59
CA PHE A 248 67.63 26.15 -34.57
C PHE A 248 68.93 25.47 -35.00
N GLY A 249 69.20 25.41 -36.30
CA GLY A 249 70.48 25.02 -36.86
C GLY A 249 71.05 26.09 -37.77
N LEU A 250 72.29 26.51 -37.49
CA LEU A 250 72.97 27.59 -38.19
C LEU A 250 74.32 27.12 -38.71
N ASP A 251 74.66 27.47 -39.95
CA ASP A 251 75.97 27.15 -40.54
C ASP A 251 76.49 28.23 -41.51
N ASN A 252 77.79 28.15 -41.81
CA ASN A 252 78.51 28.98 -42.80
C ASN A 252 79.16 28.11 -43.87
N LYS A 253 78.35 27.30 -44.56
CA LYS A 253 78.82 26.24 -45.45
C LYS A 253 79.69 26.71 -46.64
N ARG A 254 79.47 27.89 -47.21
CA ARG A 254 80.16 28.37 -48.42
C ARG A 254 81.42 29.18 -48.10
N SER A 255 81.32 30.13 -47.18
CA SER A 255 82.47 30.98 -46.80
C SER A 255 83.48 30.26 -45.92
N HIS A 256 83.09 29.16 -45.26
CA HIS A 256 83.88 28.47 -44.24
C HIS A 256 84.40 29.41 -43.15
N ARG A 257 83.69 30.52 -42.90
CA ARG A 257 84.00 31.46 -41.82
C ARG A 257 83.92 30.71 -40.49
N SER A 258 84.97 30.83 -39.66
CA SER A 258 84.97 30.20 -38.34
C SER A 258 83.77 30.69 -37.53
N LEU A 259 83.03 29.76 -36.94
CA LEU A 259 81.92 30.07 -36.06
C LEU A 259 82.47 30.80 -34.82
N ASN A 260 81.66 31.70 -34.25
CA ASN A 260 82.08 32.54 -33.14
C ASN A 260 81.26 32.19 -31.90
N ASP A 261 81.94 31.78 -30.82
CA ASP A 261 81.27 31.37 -29.57
C ASP A 261 80.46 32.52 -28.94
N THR A 262 80.83 33.78 -29.24
CA THR A 262 80.06 34.96 -28.80
C THR A 262 78.66 35.10 -29.44
N ASP A 263 78.34 34.35 -30.51
CA ASP A 263 77.01 34.40 -31.14
C ASP A 263 76.00 33.45 -30.47
N VAL A 264 76.47 32.48 -29.66
CA VAL A 264 75.64 31.46 -29.01
C VAL A 264 74.56 32.07 -28.12
N ASP A 265 74.91 33.07 -27.30
CA ASP A 265 73.96 33.74 -26.40
C ASP A 265 72.87 34.50 -27.18
N THR A 266 73.22 35.03 -28.35
CA THR A 266 72.27 35.76 -29.21
C THR A 266 71.28 34.79 -29.87
N ILE A 267 71.77 33.63 -30.34
CA ILE A 267 70.90 32.58 -30.90
C ILE A 267 69.92 32.07 -29.84
N ARG A 268 70.40 31.87 -28.60
CA ARG A 268 69.57 31.47 -27.47
C ARG A 268 68.47 32.48 -27.15
N LEU A 269 68.76 33.77 -27.23
CA LEU A 269 67.76 34.84 -27.04
C LEU A 269 66.62 34.76 -28.06
N PHE A 270 66.90 34.43 -29.33
CA PHE A 270 65.84 34.22 -30.34
C PHE A 270 65.01 32.98 -30.07
N ALA A 271 65.63 31.91 -29.58
CA ALA A 271 64.93 30.70 -29.18
C ALA A 271 63.95 30.95 -28.02
N ASP A 272 64.35 31.73 -27.03
CA ASP A 272 63.48 32.10 -25.90
C ASP A 272 62.33 33.03 -26.35
N GLN A 273 62.58 33.97 -27.26
CA GLN A 273 61.53 34.84 -27.82
C GLN A 273 60.50 34.07 -28.65
N ALA A 274 60.95 33.11 -29.45
CA ALA A 274 60.04 32.20 -30.17
C ALA A 274 59.18 31.40 -29.18
N ALA A 275 59.79 30.84 -28.13
CA ALA A 275 59.08 30.07 -27.12
C ALA A 275 57.98 30.86 -26.38
N ALA A 276 58.26 32.11 -26.01
CA ALA A 276 57.29 32.99 -25.36
C ALA A 276 56.09 33.30 -26.28
N ALA A 277 56.34 33.58 -27.56
CA ALA A 277 55.27 33.86 -28.54
C ALA A 277 54.38 32.64 -28.80
N LEU A 278 54.98 31.44 -28.93
CA LEU A 278 54.24 30.18 -29.10
C LEU A 278 53.33 29.87 -27.89
N THR A 279 53.79 30.15 -26.68
CA THR A 279 52.99 29.97 -25.45
C THR A 279 51.74 30.85 -25.45
N ARG A 280 51.86 32.10 -25.91
CA ARG A 280 50.75 33.04 -25.97
C ARG A 280 49.69 32.60 -26.98
N ILE A 281 50.11 32.20 -28.18
CA ILE A 281 49.20 31.78 -29.26
C ILE A 281 48.34 30.58 -28.82
N ASN A 282 48.95 29.59 -28.17
CA ASN A 282 48.21 28.42 -27.66
C ASN A 282 47.19 28.77 -26.55
N LEU A 283 47.49 29.76 -25.70
CA LEU A 283 46.57 30.15 -24.62
C LEU A 283 45.30 30.82 -25.16
N LEU A 284 45.44 31.69 -26.16
CA LEU A 284 44.30 32.37 -26.79
C LEU A 284 43.35 31.40 -27.49
N HIS A 285 43.88 30.38 -28.16
CA HIS A 285 43.04 29.40 -28.86
C HIS A 285 42.17 28.55 -27.90
N SER A 286 42.71 28.17 -26.74
CA SER A 286 41.98 27.39 -25.73
C SER A 286 40.83 28.16 -25.08
N ILE A 287 40.96 29.49 -24.95
CA ILE A 287 39.89 30.34 -24.40
C ILE A 287 38.67 30.36 -25.34
N ASP A 288 38.89 30.44 -26.65
CA ASP A 288 37.81 30.50 -27.65
C ASP A 288 36.98 29.21 -27.72
N GLN A 289 37.60 28.03 -27.52
CA GLN A 289 36.85 26.78 -27.45
C GLN A 289 35.96 26.71 -26.21
N LEU A 290 36.49 27.12 -25.05
CA LEU A 290 35.77 27.07 -23.78
C LEU A 290 34.54 27.98 -23.77
N THR A 291 34.60 29.16 -24.39
CA THR A 291 33.47 30.10 -24.43
C THR A 291 32.32 29.58 -25.29
N LEU A 292 32.61 28.92 -26.41
CA LEU A 292 31.61 28.30 -27.28
C LEU A 292 30.90 27.10 -26.62
N GLU A 293 31.65 26.27 -25.89
CA GLU A 293 31.10 25.10 -25.20
C GLU A 293 30.24 25.50 -23.99
N LEU A 294 30.64 26.56 -23.29
CA LEU A 294 29.89 27.14 -22.17
C LEU A 294 28.53 27.70 -22.65
N GLY A 295 28.48 28.36 -23.80
CA GLY A 295 27.23 28.85 -24.40
C GLY A 295 26.23 27.73 -24.73
N LYS A 296 26.71 26.58 -25.22
CA LYS A 296 25.85 25.42 -25.53
C LYS A 296 25.28 24.76 -24.28
N THR A 297 26.10 24.56 -23.25
CA THR A 297 25.68 23.95 -21.99
C THR A 297 24.63 24.80 -21.25
N PHE A 298 24.79 26.14 -21.24
CA PHE A 298 23.76 27.03 -20.69
C PHE A 298 22.43 26.91 -21.44
N ALA A 299 22.44 26.82 -22.78
CA ALA A 299 21.23 26.69 -23.57
C ALA A 299 20.48 25.36 -23.30
N GLU A 300 21.20 24.25 -23.14
CA GLU A 300 20.59 22.95 -22.79
C GLU A 300 19.97 22.95 -21.39
N LEU A 301 20.64 23.56 -20.41
CA LEU A 301 20.13 23.65 -19.04
C LEU A 301 18.88 24.53 -18.94
N LEU A 302 18.82 25.65 -19.68
CA LEU A 302 17.61 26.48 -19.75
C LEU A 302 16.43 25.73 -20.40
N LYS A 303 16.67 24.89 -21.41
CA LYS A 303 15.62 24.03 -21.98
C LYS A 303 15.12 22.99 -20.97
N ASN A 304 16.01 22.47 -20.12
CA ASN A 304 15.65 21.55 -19.04
C ASN A 304 14.82 22.23 -17.94
N ARG A 305 14.97 23.54 -17.71
CA ARG A 305 14.13 24.31 -16.76
C ARG A 305 12.64 24.11 -16.99
N ASP A 306 12.19 24.37 -18.21
CA ASP A 306 10.77 24.30 -18.53
C ASP A 306 10.22 22.89 -18.37
N SER A 307 11.05 21.87 -18.64
CA SER A 307 10.71 20.47 -18.38
C SER A 307 10.61 20.18 -16.88
N SER A 308 11.58 20.62 -16.08
CA SER A 308 11.60 20.41 -14.62
C SER A 308 10.44 21.10 -13.92
N VAL A 309 10.13 22.36 -14.27
CA VAL A 309 8.99 23.10 -13.71
C VAL A 309 7.66 22.41 -14.05
N ARG A 310 7.49 21.95 -15.30
CA ARG A 310 6.29 21.19 -15.70
C ARG A 310 6.17 19.86 -14.93
N ASN A 311 7.28 19.15 -14.75
CA ASN A 311 7.28 17.89 -14.00
C ASN A 311 6.92 18.12 -12.52
N LEU A 312 7.48 19.15 -11.89
CA LEU A 312 7.15 19.52 -10.50
C LEU A 312 5.68 19.93 -10.35
N SER A 313 5.13 20.70 -11.30
CA SER A 313 3.71 21.06 -11.32
C SER A 313 2.80 19.83 -11.46
N ARG A 314 3.14 18.88 -12.35
CA ARG A 314 2.42 17.60 -12.47
C ARG A 314 2.50 16.79 -11.19
N LEU A 315 3.67 16.75 -10.54
CA LEU A 315 3.86 16.01 -9.29
C LEU A 315 3.02 16.63 -8.18
N LYS A 316 3.00 17.97 -8.05
CA LYS A 316 2.13 18.68 -7.11
C LYS A 316 0.66 18.32 -7.31
N SER A 317 0.15 18.42 -8.55
CA SER A 317 -1.25 18.12 -8.86
C SER A 317 -1.61 16.65 -8.62
N ALA A 318 -0.69 15.72 -8.93
CA ALA A 318 -0.88 14.30 -8.63
C ALA A 318 -0.94 14.05 -7.12
N THR A 319 -0.10 14.73 -6.34
CA THR A 319 -0.11 14.66 -4.88
C THR A 319 -1.40 15.25 -4.27
N ASP A 320 -1.85 16.41 -4.74
CA ASP A 320 -3.12 17.01 -4.31
C ASP A 320 -4.30 16.05 -4.58
N SER A 321 -4.31 15.42 -5.77
CA SER A 321 -5.32 14.42 -6.13
C SER A 321 -5.26 13.16 -5.25
N LEU A 322 -4.05 12.76 -4.83
CA LEU A 322 -3.81 11.64 -3.93
C LEU A 322 -4.37 11.91 -2.53
N VAL A 323 -4.13 13.11 -1.99
CA VAL A 323 -4.66 13.54 -0.69
C VAL A 323 -6.18 13.64 -0.73
N GLU A 324 -6.75 14.22 -1.78
CA GLU A 324 -8.21 14.29 -1.96
C GLU A 324 -8.82 12.88 -2.09
N GLY A 325 -8.18 11.99 -2.85
CA GLY A 325 -8.58 10.59 -3.00
C GLY A 325 -8.60 9.85 -1.66
N ALA A 326 -7.58 10.06 -0.82
CA ALA A 326 -7.52 9.48 0.52
C ALA A 326 -8.67 9.95 1.43
N LEU A 327 -9.00 11.25 1.40
CA LEU A 327 -10.15 11.79 2.16
C LEU A 327 -11.49 11.23 1.67
N ARG A 328 -11.65 11.04 0.35
CA ARG A 328 -12.85 10.39 -0.21
C ARG A 328 -12.97 8.93 0.22
N ILE A 329 -11.84 8.21 0.28
CA ILE A 329 -11.79 6.83 0.79
C ILE A 329 -12.21 6.78 2.26
N ASP A 330 -11.72 7.70 3.10
CA ASP A 330 -12.10 7.79 4.51
C ASP A 330 -13.62 7.98 4.68
N GLY A 331 -14.19 8.99 4.00
CA GLY A 331 -15.63 9.25 4.05
C GLY A 331 -16.48 8.12 3.47
N ALA A 332 -16.01 7.43 2.42
CA ALA A 332 -16.69 6.25 1.88
C ALA A 332 -16.63 5.06 2.85
N SER A 333 -15.49 4.85 3.49
CA SER A 333 -15.29 3.79 4.49
C SER A 333 -16.21 4.01 5.70
N HIS A 334 -16.42 5.25 6.13
CA HIS A 334 -17.36 5.57 7.20
C HIS A 334 -18.80 5.14 6.87
N ARG A 335 -19.27 5.42 5.64
CA ARG A 335 -20.60 4.97 5.17
C ARG A 335 -20.72 3.45 5.06
N VAL A 336 -19.64 2.78 4.66
CA VAL A 336 -19.59 1.31 4.66
C VAL A 336 -19.72 0.78 6.09
N MET A 337 -19.01 1.37 7.06
CA MET A 337 -19.09 0.97 8.47
C MET A 337 -20.51 1.11 9.03
N GLU A 338 -21.19 2.23 8.74
CA GLU A 338 -22.58 2.46 9.13
C GLU A 338 -23.52 1.40 8.52
N SER A 339 -23.33 1.08 7.24
CA SER A 339 -24.08 0.01 6.55
C SER A 339 -23.81 -1.37 7.16
N VAL A 340 -22.57 -1.61 7.58
CA VAL A 340 -22.14 -2.87 8.22
C VAL A 340 -22.77 -3.04 9.59
N ASP A 341 -22.81 -1.99 10.41
CA ASP A 341 -23.45 -2.02 11.72
C ASP A 341 -24.97 -2.24 11.57
N GLY A 342 -25.61 -1.56 10.62
CA GLY A 342 -27.03 -1.77 10.29
C GLY A 342 -27.34 -3.21 9.87
N ALA A 343 -26.56 -3.76 8.94
CA ALA A 343 -26.70 -5.15 8.49
C ALA A 343 -26.40 -6.17 9.61
N SER A 344 -25.45 -5.88 10.51
CA SER A 344 -25.18 -6.72 11.67
C SER A 344 -26.36 -6.77 12.64
N SER A 345 -27.01 -5.62 12.89
CA SER A 345 -28.23 -5.56 13.70
C SER A 345 -29.35 -6.40 13.08
N SER A 346 -29.62 -6.23 11.78
CA SER A 346 -30.63 -7.04 11.08
C SER A 346 -30.30 -8.54 11.12
N THR A 347 -29.02 -8.90 11.01
CA THR A 347 -28.57 -10.29 11.11
C THR A 347 -28.84 -10.88 12.50
N ALA A 348 -28.63 -10.10 13.57
CA ALA A 348 -28.97 -10.51 14.93
C ALA A 348 -30.48 -10.72 15.12
N GLU A 349 -31.31 -9.80 14.60
CA GLU A 349 -32.77 -9.94 14.62
C GLU A 349 -33.24 -11.19 13.86
N ILE A 350 -32.66 -11.47 12.69
CA ILE A 350 -32.94 -12.69 11.93
C ILE A 350 -32.56 -13.95 12.73
N SER A 351 -31.42 -13.93 13.42
CA SER A 351 -30.99 -15.05 14.27
C SER A 351 -32.01 -15.33 15.38
N MET A 352 -32.44 -14.29 16.10
CA MET A 352 -33.46 -14.39 17.15
C MET A 352 -34.80 -14.91 16.60
N ALA A 353 -35.24 -14.39 15.45
CA ALA A 353 -36.46 -14.83 14.80
C ALA A 353 -36.38 -16.32 14.40
N THR A 354 -35.22 -16.76 13.92
CA THR A 354 -34.98 -18.16 13.53
C THR A 354 -35.01 -19.11 14.73
N GLU A 355 -34.44 -18.70 15.87
CA GLU A 355 -34.53 -19.43 17.13
C GLU A 355 -35.98 -19.53 17.62
N GLN A 356 -36.73 -18.43 17.56
CA GLN A 356 -38.14 -18.42 17.94
C GLN A 356 -38.99 -19.31 17.02
N ILE A 357 -38.74 -19.31 15.71
CA ILE A 357 -39.40 -20.23 14.75
C ILE A 357 -39.12 -21.67 15.17
N THR A 358 -37.88 -22.01 15.51
CA THR A 358 -37.51 -23.36 15.90
C THR A 358 -38.24 -23.83 17.17
N SER A 359 -38.33 -22.96 18.19
CA SER A 359 -39.10 -23.23 19.40
C SER A 359 -40.60 -23.44 19.11
N ASN A 360 -41.18 -22.61 18.23
CA ASN A 360 -42.57 -22.76 17.82
C ASN A 360 -42.83 -24.06 17.05
N LEU A 361 -41.85 -24.53 16.26
CA LEU A 361 -41.95 -25.81 15.55
C LEU A 361 -41.94 -27.01 16.50
N ASP A 362 -41.18 -26.96 17.59
CA ASP A 362 -41.19 -28.01 18.61
C ASP A 362 -42.57 -28.11 19.27
N ALA A 363 -43.17 -26.96 19.63
CA ALA A 363 -44.53 -26.90 20.17
C ALA A 363 -45.59 -27.39 19.15
N LEU A 364 -45.43 -27.03 17.88
CA LEU A 364 -46.31 -27.49 16.80
C LEU A 364 -46.20 -29.01 16.61
N SER A 365 -44.99 -29.57 16.67
CA SER A 365 -44.75 -31.01 16.58
C SER A 365 -45.47 -31.78 17.69
N ASP A 366 -45.37 -31.31 18.94
CA ASP A 366 -46.12 -31.88 20.08
C ASP A 366 -47.64 -31.78 19.89
N SER A 367 -48.13 -30.66 19.34
CA SER A 367 -49.55 -30.48 19.02
C SER A 367 -50.03 -31.45 17.92
N VAL A 368 -49.21 -31.69 16.89
CA VAL A 368 -49.47 -32.69 15.85
C VAL A 368 -49.57 -34.10 16.46
N TYR A 369 -48.62 -34.51 17.30
CA TYR A 369 -48.67 -35.81 17.97
C TYR A 369 -49.93 -35.99 18.83
N LYS A 370 -50.30 -34.97 19.62
CA LYS A 370 -51.54 -35.00 20.40
C LYS A 370 -52.78 -35.09 19.51
N SER A 371 -52.77 -34.40 18.37
CA SER A 371 -53.88 -34.44 17.41
C SER A 371 -54.04 -35.81 16.76
N VAL A 372 -52.93 -36.47 16.39
CA VAL A 372 -52.96 -37.87 15.90
C VAL A 372 -53.58 -38.80 16.94
N SER A 373 -53.11 -38.73 18.19
CA SER A 373 -53.64 -39.59 19.26
C SER A 373 -55.14 -39.34 19.52
N ALA A 374 -55.58 -38.08 19.47
CA ALA A 374 -56.99 -37.74 19.58
C ALA A 374 -57.82 -38.34 18.42
N MET A 375 -57.31 -38.30 17.18
CA MET A 375 -57.99 -38.90 16.03
C MET A 375 -58.09 -40.43 16.13
N GLU A 376 -57.07 -41.11 16.65
CA GLU A 376 -57.13 -42.55 16.92
C GLU A 376 -58.21 -42.88 17.96
N GLN A 377 -58.29 -42.09 19.03
CA GLN A 377 -59.30 -42.26 20.07
C GLN A 377 -60.72 -42.00 19.54
N ILE A 378 -60.91 -40.99 18.70
CA ILE A 378 -62.18 -40.73 18.02
C ILE A 378 -62.55 -41.89 17.11
N THR A 379 -61.60 -42.40 16.32
CA THR A 379 -61.81 -43.55 15.42
C THR A 379 -62.29 -44.79 16.20
N SER A 380 -61.66 -45.07 17.34
CA SER A 380 -62.08 -46.15 18.25
C SER A 380 -63.50 -45.93 18.79
N SER A 381 -63.81 -44.70 19.20
CA SER A 381 -65.12 -44.31 19.72
C SER A 381 -66.22 -44.46 18.65
N LEU A 382 -65.96 -44.05 17.41
CA LEU A 382 -66.89 -44.21 16.29
C LEU A 382 -67.20 -45.68 16.01
N ARG A 383 -66.20 -46.57 16.04
CA ARG A 383 -66.41 -48.03 15.93
C ARG A 383 -67.25 -48.58 17.06
N GLN A 384 -67.15 -48.01 18.27
CA GLN A 384 -68.00 -48.39 19.39
C GLN A 384 -69.45 -47.90 19.19
N VAL A 385 -69.64 -46.67 18.71
CA VAL A 385 -70.97 -46.13 18.37
C VAL A 385 -71.63 -46.96 17.28
N GLU A 386 -70.90 -47.34 16.24
CA GLU A 386 -71.40 -48.20 15.15
C GLU A 386 -71.90 -49.55 15.68
N ARG A 387 -71.08 -50.24 16.50
CA ARG A 387 -71.46 -51.50 17.13
C ARG A 387 -72.68 -51.37 18.04
N ASN A 388 -72.71 -50.34 18.87
CA ASN A 388 -73.83 -50.09 19.78
C ASN A 388 -75.12 -49.80 19.00
N THR A 389 -75.02 -49.03 17.92
CA THR A 389 -76.15 -48.69 17.05
C THR A 389 -76.71 -49.95 16.39
N ALA A 390 -75.86 -50.84 15.88
CA ALA A 390 -76.27 -52.12 15.31
C ALA A 390 -76.96 -53.04 16.35
N LEU A 391 -76.43 -53.09 17.57
CA LEU A 391 -77.04 -53.80 18.70
C LEU A 391 -78.42 -53.23 19.06
N SER A 392 -78.53 -51.91 19.21
CA SER A 392 -79.80 -51.22 19.51
C SER A 392 -80.84 -51.43 18.43
N HIS A 393 -80.43 -51.43 17.15
CA HIS A 393 -81.31 -51.75 16.03
C HIS A 393 -81.85 -53.18 16.13
N GLY A 394 -80.96 -54.15 16.39
CA GLY A 394 -81.35 -55.55 16.57
C GLY A 394 -82.28 -55.79 17.76
N ILE A 395 -82.06 -55.11 18.88
CA ILE A 395 -82.95 -55.18 20.05
C ILE A 395 -84.33 -54.59 19.71
N SER A 396 -84.37 -53.42 19.07
CA SER A 396 -85.64 -52.76 18.69
C SER A 396 -86.44 -53.62 17.71
N SER A 397 -85.78 -54.27 16.75
CA SER A 397 -86.40 -55.23 15.84
C SER A 397 -87.02 -56.42 16.58
N LYS A 398 -86.34 -56.96 17.61
CA LYS A 398 -86.88 -58.06 18.43
C LYS A 398 -88.08 -57.61 19.27
N VAL A 399 -88.05 -56.40 19.82
CA VAL A 399 -89.20 -55.83 20.55
C VAL A 399 -90.39 -55.69 19.63
N LYS A 400 -90.18 -55.23 18.39
CA LYS A 400 -91.24 -55.14 17.38
C LYS A 400 -91.88 -56.51 17.11
N GLU A 401 -91.06 -57.51 16.76
CA GLU A 401 -91.54 -58.87 16.49
C GLU A 401 -92.32 -59.46 17.68
N GLN A 402 -91.79 -59.30 18.90
CA GLN A 402 -92.42 -59.82 20.11
C GLN A 402 -93.74 -59.11 20.43
N SER A 403 -93.84 -57.80 20.20
CA SER A 403 -95.07 -57.05 20.40
C SER A 403 -96.13 -57.36 19.34
N GLU A 404 -95.75 -57.61 18.08
CA GLU A 404 -96.66 -58.08 17.02
C GLU A 404 -97.27 -59.43 17.41
N LYS A 405 -96.43 -60.36 17.84
CA LYS A 405 -96.85 -61.68 18.30
C LYS A 405 -97.75 -61.61 19.53
N SER A 406 -97.42 -60.73 20.49
CA SER A 406 -98.24 -60.51 21.69
C SER A 406 -99.59 -59.86 21.34
N SER A 407 -99.61 -58.94 20.37
CA SER A 407 -100.84 -58.30 19.89
C SER A 407 -101.80 -59.32 19.26
N GLN A 408 -101.25 -60.27 18.51
CA GLN A 408 -102.03 -61.40 17.98
C GLN A 408 -102.66 -62.25 19.09
N VAL A 409 -101.88 -62.65 20.11
CA VAL A 409 -102.39 -63.46 21.24
C VAL A 409 -103.48 -62.71 22.01
N VAL A 410 -103.34 -61.40 22.21
CA VAL A 410 -104.38 -60.57 22.85
C VAL A 410 -105.65 -60.55 22.02
N ARG A 411 -105.55 -60.44 20.69
CA ARG A 411 -106.71 -60.49 19.79
C ARG A 411 -107.44 -61.84 19.88
N GLU A 412 -106.69 -62.94 19.81
CA GLU A 412 -107.24 -64.30 19.98
C GLU A 412 -107.92 -64.47 21.36
N THR A 413 -107.36 -63.85 22.41
CA THR A 413 -107.95 -63.87 23.76
C THR A 413 -109.27 -63.08 23.82
N ILE A 414 -109.35 -61.91 23.17
CA ILE A 414 -110.59 -61.12 23.08
C ILE A 414 -111.67 -61.90 22.34
N ASP A 415 -111.32 -62.56 21.23
CA ASP A 415 -112.26 -63.37 20.46
C ASP A 415 -112.79 -64.55 21.29
N ALA A 416 -111.93 -65.24 22.04
CA ALA A 416 -112.33 -66.31 22.95
C ALA A 416 -113.25 -65.80 24.09
N LEU A 417 -112.98 -64.61 24.65
CA LEU A 417 -113.86 -64.00 25.65
C LEU A 417 -115.22 -63.61 25.07
N ALA A 418 -115.27 -63.15 23.82
CA ALA A 418 -116.53 -62.87 23.13
C ALA A 418 -117.37 -64.14 22.93
N GLU A 419 -116.73 -65.28 22.63
CA GLU A 419 -117.40 -66.58 22.57
C GLU A 419 -117.93 -67.02 23.95
N ILE A 420 -117.13 -66.85 25.01
CA ILE A 420 -117.56 -67.12 26.39
C ILE A 420 -118.76 -66.24 26.76
N GLN A 421 -118.74 -64.94 26.41
CA GLN A 421 -119.86 -64.04 26.66
C GLN A 421 -121.16 -64.56 26.03
N ARG A 422 -121.10 -65.02 24.78
CA ARG A 422 -122.25 -65.63 24.09
C ARG A 422 -122.75 -66.89 24.80
N SER A 423 -121.84 -67.74 25.29
CA SER A 423 -122.20 -68.96 26.04
C SER A 423 -122.86 -68.64 27.40
N VAL A 424 -122.36 -67.61 28.09
CA VAL A 424 -122.93 -67.09 29.34
C VAL A 424 -124.34 -66.53 29.11
N ASP A 425 -124.55 -65.76 28.05
CA ASP A 425 -125.88 -65.23 27.69
C ASP A 425 -126.88 -66.36 27.37
N LEU A 426 -126.47 -67.39 26.62
CA LEU A 426 -127.31 -68.56 26.35
C LEU A 426 -127.66 -69.34 27.63
N SER A 427 -126.70 -69.46 28.55
CA SER A 427 -126.90 -70.12 29.84
C SER A 427 -127.86 -69.32 30.73
N TYR A 428 -127.73 -68.00 30.76
CA TYR A 428 -128.65 -67.10 31.46
C TYR A 428 -130.10 -67.29 30.99
N ASP A 429 -130.30 -67.28 29.67
CA ASP A 429 -131.62 -67.50 29.07
C ASP A 429 -132.16 -68.91 29.36
N GLY A 430 -131.30 -69.92 29.39
CA GLY A 430 -131.63 -71.28 29.79
C GLY A 430 -132.18 -71.35 31.22
N ILE A 431 -131.48 -70.74 32.18
CA ILE A 431 -131.91 -70.69 33.59
C ILE A 431 -133.21 -69.89 33.75
N LYS A 432 -133.35 -68.77 33.03
CA LYS A 432 -134.58 -67.98 33.04
C LYS A 432 -135.79 -68.79 32.58
N ARG A 433 -135.62 -69.62 31.53
CA ARG A 433 -136.67 -70.55 31.07
C ARG A 433 -136.96 -71.64 32.09
N LEU A 434 -135.93 -72.20 32.74
CA LEU A 434 -136.10 -73.20 33.81
C LEU A 434 -136.92 -72.62 34.96
N SER A 435 -136.55 -71.44 35.47
CA SER A 435 -137.27 -70.74 36.54
C SER A 435 -138.74 -70.48 36.18
N ALA A 436 -139.02 -70.02 34.95
CA ALA A 436 -140.39 -69.80 34.47
C ALA A 436 -141.20 -71.11 34.37
N ASN A 437 -140.58 -72.20 33.90
CA ASN A 437 -141.24 -73.50 33.81
C ASN A 437 -141.50 -74.11 35.20
N SER A 438 -140.56 -73.97 36.14
CA SER A 438 -140.74 -74.41 37.52
C SER A 438 -141.90 -73.68 38.20
N GLY A 439 -142.04 -72.37 38.02
CA GLY A 439 -143.20 -71.62 38.53
C GLY A 439 -144.54 -72.05 37.90
N ARG A 440 -144.54 -72.46 36.62
CA ARG A 440 -145.74 -73.04 35.99
C ARG A 440 -146.09 -74.41 36.61
N ILE A 441 -145.09 -75.24 36.91
CA ILE A 441 -145.30 -76.54 37.56
C ILE A 441 -145.83 -76.33 38.99
N GLU A 442 -145.28 -75.39 39.75
CA GLU A 442 -145.79 -75.02 41.08
C GLU A 442 -147.29 -74.69 41.05
N GLY A 443 -147.72 -73.89 40.07
CA GLY A 443 -149.14 -73.58 39.85
C GLY A 443 -150.00 -74.81 39.58
N ILE A 444 -149.52 -75.76 38.77
CA ILE A 444 -150.23 -77.03 38.50
C ILE A 444 -150.31 -77.89 39.76
N VAL A 445 -149.20 -78.04 40.49
CA VAL A 445 -149.13 -78.84 41.72
C VAL A 445 -150.05 -78.26 42.80
N SER A 446 -150.15 -76.93 42.89
CA SER A 446 -151.10 -76.25 43.76
C SER A 446 -152.56 -76.60 43.43
N VAL A 447 -152.93 -76.59 42.14
CA VAL A 447 -154.27 -77.01 41.69
C VAL A 447 -154.52 -78.49 42.01
N ILE A 448 -153.53 -79.38 41.81
CA ILE A 448 -153.67 -80.81 42.16
C ILE A 448 -153.85 -80.97 43.67
N ASN A 449 -153.09 -80.27 44.50
CA ASN A 449 -153.23 -80.29 45.95
C ASN A 449 -154.64 -79.82 46.38
N ASP A 450 -155.18 -78.78 45.73
CA ASP A 450 -156.54 -78.31 45.99
C ASP A 450 -157.62 -79.32 45.55
N ILE A 451 -157.48 -79.93 44.37
CA ILE A 451 -158.36 -81.01 43.91
C ILE A 451 -158.30 -82.19 44.88
N THR A 452 -157.11 -82.52 45.35
CA THR A 452 -156.87 -83.60 46.30
C THR A 452 -157.54 -83.30 47.64
N LYS A 453 -157.38 -82.09 48.20
CA LYS A 453 -158.11 -81.70 49.43
C LYS A 453 -159.63 -81.80 49.25
N ARG A 454 -160.17 -81.35 48.11
CA ARG A 454 -161.60 -81.48 47.78
C ARG A 454 -162.03 -82.95 47.65
N THR A 455 -161.21 -83.78 47.03
CA THR A 455 -161.47 -85.21 46.84
C THR A 455 -161.47 -85.96 48.17
N ASN A 456 -160.51 -85.67 49.06
CA ASN A 456 -160.48 -86.20 50.43
C ASN A 456 -161.74 -85.81 51.22
N LEU A 457 -162.22 -84.57 51.08
CA LEU A 457 -163.47 -84.12 51.72
C LEU A 457 -164.72 -84.79 51.13
N LEU A 458 -164.78 -84.95 49.80
CA LEU A 458 -165.86 -85.66 49.11
C LEU A 458 -165.91 -87.13 49.50
N ALA A 459 -164.74 -87.78 49.54
CA ALA A 459 -164.58 -89.18 49.94
C ALA A 459 -164.97 -89.37 51.41
N LEU A 460 -164.54 -88.46 52.30
CA LEU A 460 -164.97 -88.45 53.70
C LEU A 460 -166.50 -88.35 53.84
N ASN A 461 -167.13 -87.42 53.09
CA ASN A 461 -168.59 -87.29 53.09
C ASN A 461 -169.27 -88.56 52.57
N ALA A 462 -168.72 -89.20 51.52
CA ALA A 462 -169.22 -90.46 51.00
C ALA A 462 -169.07 -91.62 51.98
N SER A 463 -167.94 -91.73 52.70
CA SER A 463 -167.73 -92.72 53.77
C SER A 463 -168.72 -92.54 54.91
N ILE A 464 -169.01 -91.29 55.30
CA ILE A 464 -170.02 -90.96 56.33
C ILE A 464 -171.42 -91.42 55.89
N ILE A 465 -171.83 -91.09 54.65
CA ILE A 465 -173.14 -91.49 54.11
C ILE A 465 -173.25 -93.01 53.97
N ALA A 466 -172.17 -93.67 53.54
CA ALA A 466 -172.11 -95.13 53.44
C ALA A 466 -172.23 -95.83 54.80
N ALA A 467 -171.60 -95.28 55.84
CA ALA A 467 -171.76 -95.74 57.22
C ALA A 467 -173.20 -95.51 57.74
N GLN A 468 -173.84 -94.39 57.35
CA GLN A 468 -175.24 -94.08 57.65
C GLN A 468 -176.24 -95.06 57.00
N ALA A 469 -175.94 -95.61 55.83
CA ALA A 469 -176.79 -96.56 55.10
C ALA A 469 -176.70 -98.01 55.63
N GLY A 470 -175.91 -98.29 56.66
CA GLY A 470 -175.83 -99.61 57.30
C GLY A 470 -175.29 -100.71 56.38
N GLU A 471 -175.90 -101.91 56.40
CA GLU A 471 -175.44 -103.05 55.58
C GLU A 471 -175.48 -102.78 54.07
N TYR A 472 -176.43 -101.96 53.59
CA TYR A 472 -176.57 -101.62 52.16
C TYR A 472 -175.47 -100.66 51.65
N GLY A 473 -174.78 -99.94 52.55
CA GLY A 473 -173.72 -98.98 52.21
C GLY A 473 -172.30 -99.55 52.31
N LYS A 474 -172.12 -100.77 52.81
CA LYS A 474 -170.82 -101.34 53.18
C LYS A 474 -169.82 -101.40 52.02
N SER A 475 -170.26 -101.81 50.83
CA SER A 475 -169.43 -101.83 49.62
C SER A 475 -169.04 -100.43 49.13
N PHE A 476 -169.91 -99.43 49.31
CA PHE A 476 -169.62 -98.03 48.98
C PHE A 476 -168.66 -97.39 49.97
N GLY A 477 -168.76 -97.75 51.26
CA GLY A 477 -167.87 -97.23 52.31
C GLY A 477 -166.42 -97.64 52.10
N VAL A 478 -166.16 -98.89 51.71
CA VAL A 478 -164.79 -99.37 51.38
C VAL A 478 -164.19 -98.58 50.21
N VAL A 479 -164.98 -98.32 49.16
CA VAL A 479 -164.52 -97.52 48.01
C VAL A 479 -164.25 -96.07 48.42
N ALA A 480 -165.11 -95.48 49.25
CA ALA A 480 -164.92 -94.11 49.73
C ALA A 480 -163.68 -93.96 50.63
N ASP A 481 -163.40 -94.93 51.51
CA ASP A 481 -162.17 -94.94 52.33
C ASP A 481 -160.91 -95.15 51.47
N GLU A 482 -160.97 -95.96 50.42
CA GLU A 482 -159.86 -96.13 49.48
C GLU A 482 -159.58 -94.84 48.68
N ILE A 483 -160.63 -94.15 48.19
CA ILE A 483 -160.49 -92.84 47.53
C ILE A 483 -159.90 -91.81 48.51
N ARG A 484 -160.32 -91.83 49.77
CA ARG A 484 -159.78 -90.96 50.81
C ARG A 484 -158.28 -91.22 51.04
N ASN A 485 -157.88 -92.48 51.13
CA ASN A 485 -156.49 -92.88 51.31
C ASN A 485 -155.62 -92.47 50.10
N LEU A 486 -156.09 -92.75 48.87
CA LEU A 486 -155.44 -92.29 47.64
C LEU A 486 -155.29 -90.77 47.61
N SER A 487 -156.31 -90.05 48.06
CA SER A 487 -156.29 -88.60 48.14
C SER A 487 -155.25 -88.11 49.17
N LEU A 488 -155.17 -88.69 50.37
CA LEU A 488 -154.15 -88.31 51.35
C LEU A 488 -152.73 -88.60 50.82
N GLN A 489 -152.53 -89.76 50.20
CA GLN A 489 -151.25 -90.13 49.59
C GLN A 489 -150.87 -89.18 48.44
N THR A 490 -151.83 -88.81 47.58
CA THR A 490 -151.63 -87.80 46.52
C THR A 490 -151.27 -86.44 47.12
N GLY A 491 -151.87 -86.06 48.25
CA GLY A 491 -151.59 -84.80 48.93
C GLY A 491 -150.17 -84.74 49.47
N LEU A 492 -149.71 -85.83 50.10
CA LEU A 492 -148.32 -85.97 50.55
C LEU A 492 -147.34 -85.87 49.37
N SER A 493 -147.58 -86.60 48.28
CA SER A 493 -146.73 -86.53 47.08
C SER A 493 -146.73 -85.13 46.45
N THR A 494 -147.85 -84.41 46.41
CA THR A 494 -147.87 -83.01 45.95
C THR A 494 -147.07 -82.08 46.86
N GLY A 495 -147.04 -82.34 48.17
CA GLY A 495 -146.20 -81.60 49.11
C GLY A 495 -144.71 -81.82 48.86
N GLU A 496 -144.29 -83.08 48.64
CA GLU A 496 -142.92 -83.42 48.28
C GLU A 496 -142.50 -82.78 46.95
N ILE A 497 -143.35 -82.85 45.92
CA ILE A 497 -143.11 -82.18 44.63
C ILE A 497 -142.99 -80.67 44.81
N THR A 498 -143.81 -80.05 45.67
CA THR A 498 -143.73 -78.61 45.95
C THR A 498 -142.38 -78.25 46.57
N SER A 499 -141.86 -79.06 47.50
CA SER A 499 -140.51 -78.87 48.07
C SER A 499 -139.43 -78.93 46.99
N ILE A 500 -139.46 -79.96 46.13
CA ILE A 500 -138.48 -80.12 45.04
C ILE A 500 -138.52 -78.93 44.07
N ILE A 501 -139.72 -78.43 43.73
CA ILE A 501 -139.86 -77.25 42.87
C ILE A 501 -139.29 -75.99 43.52
N ASN A 502 -139.51 -75.80 44.82
CA ASN A 502 -138.91 -74.69 45.58
C ASN A 502 -137.37 -74.76 45.62
N ASP A 503 -136.80 -75.96 45.78
CA ASP A 503 -135.36 -76.17 45.72
C ASP A 503 -134.82 -75.84 44.32
N ILE A 504 -135.46 -76.33 43.25
CA ILE A 504 -135.10 -76.02 41.87
C ILE A 504 -135.18 -74.51 41.60
N MET A 505 -136.20 -73.81 42.10
CA MET A 505 -136.33 -72.35 41.94
C MET A 505 -135.22 -71.60 42.67
N THR A 506 -134.88 -72.04 43.89
CA THR A 506 -133.80 -71.44 44.69
C THR A 506 -132.45 -71.64 44.00
N GLU A 507 -132.13 -72.87 43.60
CA GLU A 507 -130.90 -73.18 42.86
C GLU A 507 -130.82 -72.43 41.52
N SER A 508 -131.95 -72.34 40.79
CA SER A 508 -132.02 -71.57 39.55
C SER A 508 -131.71 -70.09 39.77
N ARG A 509 -132.20 -69.49 40.87
CA ARG A 509 -131.91 -68.09 41.21
C ARG A 509 -130.44 -67.90 41.53
N THR A 510 -129.86 -68.75 42.38
CA THR A 510 -128.43 -68.71 42.70
C THR A 510 -127.56 -68.87 41.46
N ALA A 511 -127.93 -69.78 40.55
CA ALA A 511 -127.22 -69.98 39.31
C ALA A 511 -127.36 -68.78 38.36
N ALA A 512 -128.51 -68.10 38.31
CA ALA A 512 -128.67 -66.85 37.56
C ALA A 512 -127.79 -65.70 38.10
N ASP A 513 -127.67 -65.58 39.43
CA ASP A 513 -126.80 -64.58 40.08
C ASP A 513 -125.30 -64.86 39.76
N ASN A 514 -124.88 -66.12 39.80
CA ASN A 514 -123.52 -66.53 39.43
C ASN A 514 -123.22 -66.27 37.95
N ILE A 515 -124.18 -66.54 37.05
CA ILE A 515 -124.04 -66.24 35.61
C ILE A 515 -123.95 -64.73 35.37
N THR A 516 -124.73 -63.93 36.09
CA THR A 516 -124.67 -62.46 36.00
C THR A 516 -123.30 -61.95 36.42
N THR A 517 -122.77 -62.45 37.55
CA THR A 517 -121.41 -62.12 38.00
C THR A 517 -120.36 -62.53 36.96
N THR A 518 -120.50 -63.71 36.36
CA THR A 518 -119.60 -64.21 35.32
C THR A 518 -119.63 -63.31 34.07
N LYS A 519 -120.82 -62.83 33.67
CA LYS A 519 -120.99 -61.89 32.56
C LYS A 519 -120.21 -60.59 32.78
N ASP A 520 -120.27 -60.03 33.98
CA ASP A 520 -119.53 -58.82 34.33
C ASP A 520 -118.00 -59.04 34.31
N LEU A 521 -117.54 -60.21 34.81
CA LEU A 521 -116.13 -60.59 34.76
C LEU A 521 -115.61 -60.73 33.33
N VAL A 522 -116.39 -61.35 32.43
CA VAL A 522 -116.04 -61.50 31.01
C VAL A 522 -115.96 -60.13 30.33
N LYS A 523 -116.94 -59.25 30.58
CA LYS A 523 -116.93 -57.87 30.06
C LYS A 523 -115.68 -57.11 30.49
N LYS A 524 -115.31 -57.22 31.77
CA LYS A 524 -114.06 -56.64 32.29
C LYS A 524 -112.81 -57.24 31.63
N GLY A 525 -112.82 -58.55 31.37
CA GLY A 525 -111.74 -59.23 30.63
C GLY A 525 -111.55 -58.68 29.23
N VAL A 526 -112.64 -58.42 28.49
CA VAL A 526 -112.58 -57.82 27.14
C VAL A 526 -112.02 -56.40 27.20
N GLU A 527 -112.44 -55.58 28.17
CA GLU A 527 -111.92 -54.23 28.36
C GLU A 527 -110.41 -54.23 28.64
N LEU A 528 -109.94 -55.09 29.55
CA LEU A 528 -108.51 -55.26 29.84
C LEU A 528 -107.73 -55.76 28.61
N GLY A 529 -108.32 -56.64 27.80
CA GLY A 529 -107.76 -57.09 26.53
C GLY A 529 -107.52 -55.91 25.58
N HIS A 530 -108.52 -55.05 25.39
CA HIS A 530 -108.38 -53.84 24.55
C HIS A 530 -107.31 -52.87 25.08
N GLN A 531 -107.27 -52.64 26.40
CA GLN A 531 -106.24 -51.79 27.01
C GLN A 531 -104.82 -52.34 26.78
N THR A 532 -104.66 -53.67 26.91
CA THR A 532 -103.39 -54.35 26.64
C THR A 532 -103.00 -54.24 25.16
N GLY A 533 -103.97 -54.42 24.25
CA GLY A 533 -103.77 -54.25 22.81
C GLY A 533 -103.29 -52.83 22.43
N ASN A 534 -103.89 -51.80 23.02
CA ASN A 534 -103.48 -50.41 22.81
C ASN A 534 -102.04 -50.17 23.31
N SER A 535 -101.69 -50.71 24.48
CA SER A 535 -100.36 -50.59 25.06
C SER A 535 -99.29 -51.24 24.18
N LEU A 536 -99.61 -52.41 23.60
CA LEU A 536 -98.73 -53.09 22.63
C LEU A 536 -98.57 -52.28 21.34
N SER A 537 -99.62 -51.59 20.86
CA SER A 537 -99.53 -50.69 19.70
C SER A 537 -98.53 -49.54 19.95
N THR A 538 -98.59 -48.91 21.14
CA THR A 538 -97.63 -47.87 21.51
C THR A 538 -96.20 -48.40 21.61
N ILE A 539 -96.01 -49.63 22.10
CA ILE A 539 -94.68 -50.28 22.12
C ILE A 539 -94.17 -50.52 20.69
N LEU A 540 -95.03 -50.93 19.76
CA LEU A 540 -94.66 -51.12 18.35
C LEU A 540 -94.19 -49.82 17.68
N GLU A 541 -94.94 -48.74 17.88
CA GLU A 541 -94.57 -47.40 17.37
C GLU A 541 -93.24 -46.92 17.96
N SER A 542 -93.02 -47.15 19.26
CA SER A 542 -91.76 -46.80 19.94
C SER A 542 -90.58 -47.62 19.42
N ALA A 543 -90.78 -48.92 19.18
CA ALA A 543 -89.75 -49.80 18.61
C ALA A 543 -89.38 -49.38 17.18
N GLN A 544 -90.38 -49.03 16.35
CA GLN A 544 -90.14 -48.54 15.00
C GLN A 544 -89.38 -47.21 15.00
N SER A 545 -89.77 -46.26 15.88
CA SER A 545 -89.08 -44.99 16.03
C SER A 545 -87.60 -45.17 16.46
N ALA A 546 -87.33 -46.13 17.35
CA ALA A 546 -85.96 -46.48 17.75
C ALA A 546 -85.15 -47.09 16.58
N MET A 547 -85.77 -47.91 15.73
CA MET A 547 -85.13 -48.42 14.51
C MET A 547 -84.78 -47.29 13.53
N ASP A 548 -85.67 -46.33 13.34
CA ASP A 548 -85.43 -45.19 12.45
C ASP A 548 -84.30 -44.29 12.99
N MET A 549 -84.29 -44.05 14.30
CA MET A 549 -83.22 -43.28 14.96
C MET A 549 -81.85 -43.97 14.84
N THR A 550 -81.79 -45.29 15.05
CA THR A 550 -80.53 -46.03 14.89
C THR A 550 -80.03 -46.01 13.43
N GLN A 551 -80.92 -46.01 12.45
CA GLN A 551 -80.54 -45.81 11.05
C GLN A 551 -79.93 -44.43 10.79
N GLN A 552 -80.50 -43.37 11.37
CA GLN A 552 -79.93 -42.01 11.27
C GLN A 552 -78.56 -41.91 11.95
N ILE A 553 -78.41 -42.51 13.14
CA ILE A 553 -77.12 -42.54 13.86
C ILE A 553 -76.06 -43.26 13.01
N LYS A 554 -76.41 -44.35 12.32
CA LYS A 554 -75.50 -45.07 11.42
C LYS A 554 -75.01 -44.17 10.28
N LEU A 555 -75.92 -43.42 9.63
CA LEU A 555 -75.55 -42.47 8.56
C LEU A 555 -74.61 -41.38 9.08
N ALA A 556 -74.96 -40.75 10.21
CA ALA A 556 -74.15 -39.70 10.83
C ALA A 556 -72.76 -40.24 11.26
N THR A 557 -72.69 -41.47 11.78
CA THR A 557 -71.43 -42.12 12.15
C THR A 557 -70.55 -42.35 10.91
N GLY A 558 -71.14 -42.72 9.78
CA GLY A 558 -70.43 -42.87 8.50
C GLY A 558 -69.84 -41.54 8.00
N GLU A 559 -70.61 -40.46 8.06
CA GLU A 559 -70.12 -39.11 7.72
C GLU A 559 -69.00 -38.66 8.66
N GLN A 560 -69.15 -38.88 9.97
CA GLN A 560 -68.10 -38.59 10.95
C GLN A 560 -66.82 -39.38 10.69
N SER A 561 -66.91 -40.65 10.29
CA SER A 561 -65.75 -41.45 9.92
C SER A 561 -64.98 -40.84 8.75
N ASN A 562 -65.69 -40.38 7.71
CA ASN A 562 -65.06 -39.71 6.56
C ASN A 562 -64.40 -38.38 6.95
N ALA A 563 -65.04 -37.61 7.83
CA ALA A 563 -64.49 -36.37 8.36
C ALA A 563 -63.20 -36.62 9.16
N VAL A 564 -63.18 -37.63 10.04
CA VAL A 564 -62.00 -38.01 10.81
C VAL A 564 -60.84 -38.43 9.92
N GLN A 565 -61.11 -39.17 8.84
CA GLN A 565 -60.07 -39.53 7.88
C GLN A 565 -59.50 -38.30 7.15
N SER A 566 -60.36 -37.36 6.78
CA SER A 566 -59.92 -36.09 6.15
C SER A 566 -59.07 -35.26 7.11
N VAL A 567 -59.47 -35.16 8.38
CA VAL A 567 -58.69 -34.44 9.42
C VAL A 567 -57.35 -35.15 9.66
N SER A 568 -57.32 -36.48 9.68
CA SER A 568 -56.08 -37.25 9.85
C SER A 568 -55.09 -36.98 8.71
N GLN A 569 -55.58 -36.90 7.47
CA GLN A 569 -54.73 -36.53 6.32
C GLN A 569 -54.18 -35.10 6.47
N SER A 570 -55.02 -34.13 6.86
CA SER A 570 -54.57 -32.76 7.10
C SER A 570 -53.51 -32.67 8.21
N ILE A 571 -53.61 -33.51 9.25
CA ILE A 571 -52.59 -33.58 10.32
C ILE A 571 -51.26 -34.12 9.77
N GLU A 572 -51.29 -35.13 8.90
CA GLU A 572 -50.10 -35.64 8.22
C GLU A 572 -49.44 -34.57 7.34
N ASP A 573 -50.24 -33.82 6.59
CA ASP A 573 -49.74 -32.71 5.77
C ASP A 573 -49.09 -31.61 6.62
N VAL A 574 -49.69 -31.25 7.76
CA VAL A 574 -49.11 -30.32 8.73
C VAL A 574 -47.80 -30.87 9.31
N SER A 575 -47.72 -32.17 9.60
CA SER A 575 -46.49 -32.82 10.08
C SER A 575 -45.36 -32.70 9.05
N ASN A 576 -45.66 -33.02 7.79
CA ASN A 576 -44.72 -32.91 6.68
C ASN A 576 -44.25 -31.46 6.48
N MET A 577 -45.17 -30.51 6.52
CA MET A 577 -44.85 -29.08 6.41
C MET A 577 -43.98 -28.61 7.59
N THR A 578 -44.28 -29.04 8.81
CA THR A 578 -43.48 -28.74 10.01
C THR A 578 -42.04 -29.23 9.84
N SER A 579 -41.84 -30.45 9.32
CA SER A 579 -40.51 -30.99 9.03
C SER A 579 -39.75 -30.17 7.99
N GLN A 580 -40.42 -29.71 6.92
CA GLN A 580 -39.82 -28.85 5.91
C GLN A 580 -39.42 -27.48 6.47
N ILE A 581 -40.27 -26.86 7.29
CA ILE A 581 -39.96 -25.57 7.93
C ILE A 581 -38.79 -25.74 8.91
N PHE A 582 -38.71 -26.87 9.63
CA PHE A 582 -37.56 -27.15 10.51
C PHE A 582 -36.25 -27.19 9.73
N LYS A 583 -36.24 -27.86 8.57
CA LYS A 583 -35.06 -27.89 7.69
C LYS A 583 -34.70 -26.50 7.18
N ALA A 584 -35.69 -25.73 6.72
CA ALA A 584 -35.48 -24.36 6.22
C ALA A 584 -34.95 -23.43 7.33
N SER A 585 -35.51 -23.51 8.54
CA SER A 585 -35.04 -22.75 9.72
C SER A 585 -33.58 -23.05 10.04
N LYS A 586 -33.19 -24.33 10.00
CA LYS A 586 -31.80 -24.74 10.22
C LYS A 586 -30.85 -24.20 9.15
N GLU A 587 -31.24 -24.25 7.87
CA GLU A 587 -30.47 -23.66 6.77
C GLU A 587 -30.36 -22.13 6.92
N GLN A 588 -31.43 -21.46 7.32
CA GLN A 588 -31.47 -20.02 7.58
C GLN A 588 -30.56 -19.63 8.75
N ALA A 589 -30.51 -20.41 9.83
CA ALA A 589 -29.58 -20.18 10.94
C ALA A 589 -28.11 -20.26 10.48
N LEU A 590 -27.78 -21.24 9.65
CA LEU A 590 -26.43 -21.38 9.07
C LEU A 590 -26.09 -20.20 8.14
N ALA A 591 -27.01 -19.79 7.28
CA ALA A 591 -26.83 -18.65 6.39
C ALA A 591 -26.62 -17.35 7.18
N THR A 592 -27.42 -17.12 8.22
CA THR A 592 -27.32 -15.97 9.12
C THR A 592 -25.95 -15.92 9.81
N LYS A 593 -25.43 -17.07 10.26
CA LYS A 593 -24.09 -17.16 10.85
C LYS A 593 -22.99 -16.82 9.83
N SER A 594 -23.12 -17.25 8.58
CA SER A 594 -22.17 -16.89 7.52
C SER A 594 -22.23 -15.40 7.18
N ILE A 595 -23.43 -14.79 7.15
CA ILE A 595 -23.58 -13.34 6.95
C ILE A 595 -22.89 -12.59 8.09
N ALA A 596 -23.15 -12.97 9.36
CA ALA A 596 -22.51 -12.34 10.51
C ALA A 596 -20.97 -12.36 10.42
N ARG A 597 -20.39 -13.49 9.98
CA ARG A 597 -18.93 -13.58 9.75
C ARG A 597 -18.47 -12.64 8.63
N ALA A 598 -19.19 -12.61 7.51
CA ALA A 598 -18.84 -11.73 6.39
C ALA A 598 -18.92 -10.24 6.79
N MET A 599 -19.87 -9.86 7.65
CA MET A 599 -19.96 -8.50 8.18
C MET A 599 -18.72 -8.13 9.00
N GLU A 600 -18.22 -9.04 9.84
CA GLU A 600 -16.99 -8.82 10.61
C GLU A 600 -15.77 -8.69 9.71
N GLU A 601 -15.65 -9.53 8.67
CA GLU A 601 -14.57 -9.43 7.68
C GLU A 601 -14.58 -8.09 6.92
N VAL A 602 -15.76 -7.61 6.52
CA VAL A 602 -15.92 -6.29 5.88
C VAL A 602 -15.55 -5.17 6.85
N LYS A 603 -15.93 -5.29 8.13
CA LYS A 603 -15.57 -4.33 9.17
C LYS A 603 -14.06 -4.21 9.33
N GLU A 604 -13.37 -5.34 9.44
CA GLU A 604 -11.90 -5.39 9.56
C GLU A 604 -11.22 -4.79 8.31
N MET A 605 -11.70 -5.16 7.11
CA MET A 605 -11.18 -4.63 5.85
C MET A 605 -11.36 -3.11 5.75
N THR A 606 -12.53 -2.61 6.17
CA THR A 606 -12.85 -1.17 6.15
C THR A 606 -11.96 -0.39 7.12
N HIS A 607 -11.71 -0.93 8.32
CA HIS A 607 -10.72 -0.36 9.25
C HIS A 607 -9.31 -0.31 8.64
N GLY A 608 -8.88 -1.38 7.97
CA GLY A 608 -7.60 -1.40 7.26
C GLY A 608 -7.52 -0.34 6.15
N MET A 609 -8.62 -0.12 5.43
CA MET A 609 -8.70 0.86 4.35
C MET A 609 -8.63 2.30 4.87
N VAL A 610 -9.30 2.62 5.98
CA VAL A 610 -9.19 3.91 6.69
C VAL A 610 -7.75 4.16 7.13
N ALA A 611 -7.11 3.18 7.76
CA ALA A 611 -5.73 3.31 8.21
C ALA A 611 -4.76 3.54 7.04
N SER A 612 -4.95 2.83 5.92
CA SER A 612 -4.13 3.01 4.72
C SER A 612 -4.36 4.37 4.05
N ALA A 613 -5.61 4.82 3.94
CA ALA A 613 -5.94 6.15 3.42
C ALA A 613 -5.33 7.25 4.28
N GLY A 614 -5.41 7.13 5.61
CA GLY A 614 -4.78 8.07 6.55
C GLY A 614 -3.26 8.16 6.35
N ARG A 615 -2.56 7.02 6.17
CA ARG A 615 -1.13 7.01 5.82
C ARG A 615 -0.87 7.68 4.47
N GLN A 616 -1.67 7.36 3.46
CA GLN A 616 -1.50 7.89 2.11
C GLN A 616 -1.74 9.41 2.03
N ALA A 617 -2.66 9.94 2.84
CA ALA A 617 -2.85 11.37 3.02
C ALA A 617 -1.63 12.03 3.68
N ALA A 618 -1.08 11.41 4.74
CA ALA A 618 0.11 11.91 5.41
C ALA A 618 1.36 11.89 4.50
N ASP A 619 1.57 10.79 3.78
CA ASP A 619 2.66 10.64 2.81
C ASP A 619 2.49 11.64 1.66
N GLY A 620 1.25 11.81 1.17
CA GLY A 620 0.91 12.84 0.19
C GLY A 620 1.28 14.23 0.68
N GLU A 621 0.96 14.58 1.92
CA GLU A 621 1.29 15.90 2.48
C GLU A 621 2.80 16.12 2.64
N GLN A 622 3.55 15.08 3.00
CA GLN A 622 5.02 15.12 3.01
C GLN A 622 5.58 15.32 1.60
N ILE A 623 5.07 14.59 0.60
CA ILE A 623 5.47 14.76 -0.80
C ILE A 623 5.11 16.17 -1.28
N ARG A 624 3.95 16.71 -0.92
CA ARG A 624 3.52 18.08 -1.29
C ARG A 624 4.52 19.10 -0.78
N THR A 625 4.90 18.99 0.50
CA THR A 625 5.90 19.84 1.13
C THR A 625 7.28 19.70 0.46
N ALA A 626 7.70 18.47 0.15
CA ALA A 626 8.96 18.20 -0.55
C ALA A 626 8.97 18.77 -1.97
N VAL A 627 7.87 18.65 -2.71
CA VAL A 627 7.72 19.24 -4.06
C VAL A 627 7.78 20.75 -4.00
N GLU A 628 7.13 21.38 -3.02
CA GLU A 628 7.21 22.83 -2.82
C GLU A 628 8.65 23.28 -2.52
N ALA A 629 9.36 22.55 -1.65
CA ALA A 629 10.77 22.81 -1.36
C ALA A 629 11.68 22.63 -2.59
N VAL A 630 11.52 21.53 -3.35
CA VAL A 630 12.29 21.28 -4.59
C VAL A 630 11.97 22.32 -5.65
N THR A 631 10.72 22.77 -5.75
CA THR A 631 10.33 23.86 -6.66
C THR A 631 11.04 25.16 -6.29
N GLY A 632 11.11 25.48 -4.99
CA GLY A 632 11.88 26.64 -4.51
C GLY A 632 13.36 26.54 -4.85
N VAL A 633 14.00 25.39 -4.58
CA VAL A 633 15.42 25.16 -4.90
C VAL A 633 15.67 25.22 -6.42
N ALA A 634 14.81 24.59 -7.23
CA ALA A 634 14.93 24.62 -8.68
C ALA A 634 14.87 26.05 -9.22
N ASN A 635 13.90 26.85 -8.77
CA ASN A 635 13.80 28.26 -9.17
C ASN A 635 15.07 29.05 -8.81
N ALA A 636 15.59 28.88 -7.59
CA ALA A 636 16.82 29.55 -7.16
C ALA A 636 18.05 29.14 -7.98
N ILE A 637 18.18 27.85 -8.34
CA ILE A 637 19.27 27.37 -9.21
C ILE A 637 19.16 28.01 -10.59
N PHE A 638 17.97 28.05 -11.17
CA PHE A 638 17.77 28.64 -12.50
C PHE A 638 18.00 30.16 -12.51
N GLU A 639 17.63 30.88 -11.45
CA GLU A 639 17.95 32.30 -11.28
C GLU A 639 19.47 32.54 -11.16
N ASP A 640 20.19 31.77 -10.33
CA ASP A 640 21.66 31.90 -10.20
C ASP A 640 22.37 31.58 -11.52
N MET A 641 21.87 30.58 -12.25
CA MET A 641 22.38 30.23 -13.58
C MET A 641 22.21 31.35 -14.60
N GLU A 642 21.05 31.99 -14.64
CA GLU A 642 20.77 33.10 -15.56
C GLU A 642 21.68 34.30 -15.24
N LYS A 643 21.92 34.58 -13.95
CA LYS A 643 22.90 35.57 -13.52
C LYS A 643 24.32 35.24 -13.98
N ARG A 644 24.78 34.00 -13.79
CA ARG A 644 26.10 33.53 -14.25
C ARG A 644 26.25 33.56 -15.77
N GLN A 645 25.18 33.31 -16.52
CA GLN A 645 25.19 33.41 -17.98
C GLN A 645 25.42 34.86 -18.43
N VAL A 646 24.79 35.83 -17.76
CA VAL A 646 25.01 37.27 -18.02
C VAL A 646 26.46 37.65 -17.69
N GLU A 647 26.95 37.29 -16.50
CA GLU A 647 28.35 37.56 -16.08
C GLU A 647 29.36 36.92 -17.04
N SER A 648 29.13 35.67 -17.45
CA SER A 648 29.99 34.98 -18.42
C SER A 648 29.96 35.65 -19.80
N GLY A 649 28.80 36.15 -20.25
CA GLY A 649 28.69 36.93 -21.48
C GLY A 649 29.46 38.25 -21.45
N GLU A 650 29.56 38.91 -20.29
CA GLU A 650 30.40 40.11 -20.11
C GLU A 650 31.89 39.77 -20.20
N VAL A 651 32.32 38.66 -19.62
CA VAL A 651 33.71 38.17 -19.72
C VAL A 651 34.08 37.85 -21.18
N VAL A 652 33.17 37.21 -21.93
CA VAL A 652 33.36 36.95 -23.38
C VAL A 652 33.52 38.26 -24.15
N LYS A 653 32.68 39.27 -23.90
CA LYS A 653 32.82 40.60 -24.53
C LYS A 653 34.14 41.29 -24.16
N ALA A 654 34.60 41.16 -22.92
CA ALA A 654 35.88 41.74 -22.48
C ALA A 654 37.08 41.06 -23.17
N LEU A 655 37.01 39.75 -23.39
CA LEU A 655 38.02 39.00 -24.14
C LEU A 655 38.03 39.37 -25.63
N GLU A 656 36.86 39.57 -26.25
CA GLU A 656 36.75 40.08 -27.62
C GLU A 656 37.31 41.51 -27.76
N LEU A 657 37.10 42.39 -26.77
CA LEU A 657 37.69 43.73 -26.74
C LEU A 657 39.22 43.70 -26.60
N MET A 658 39.77 42.81 -25.76
CA MET A 658 41.21 42.61 -25.66
C MET A 658 41.80 42.12 -26.99
N ARG A 659 41.10 41.24 -27.71
CA ARG A 659 41.49 40.80 -29.06
C ARG A 659 41.53 41.95 -30.05
N ALA A 660 40.51 42.83 -30.05
CA ALA A 660 40.46 44.00 -30.93
C ALA A 660 41.55 45.05 -30.62
N SER A 661 42.15 45.02 -29.43
CA SER A 661 43.28 45.89 -29.06
C SER A 661 44.67 45.32 -29.42
N ALA A 662 44.73 44.05 -29.81
CA ALA A 662 45.96 43.33 -30.17
C ALA A 662 46.17 43.16 -31.68
N GLU A 663 45.13 43.41 -32.50
CA GLU A 663 45.22 43.69 -33.94
C GLU A 663 45.61 45.15 -34.17
#